data_AF-A0A0D6TFJ0-F1
#
_entry.id   AF-A0A0D6TFJ0-F1
#
_cell.length_a   1.000
_cell.length_b   1.000
_cell.length_c   1.000
_cell.angle_alpha   90.00
_cell.angle_beta   90.00
_cell.angle_gamma   90.00
#
_symmetry.space_group_name_H-M   'P 1'
#
loop_
_entity.id
_entity.type
_entity.pdbx_description
1 polymer ?
#
loop_
_entity_poly.entity_id
_entity_poly.type
_entity_poly.pdbx_seq_one_letter_code
_entity_poly.pdbx_strand_id
1 'polypeptide(L)'
;MTSAPPPATALQITPSAPISRELHGWRAKCLQRLVRMQLPVPRSFAIPADTVRMIAQGRRIQPDALLDIFAGSGLVSVRPSAAMPEWGGPGTVLNVGINDALHARLAEVIGRDNADAVYLSFVQSYAIHIARLNPDLFTQDGPDALAASLRHYQDEMDQPFPQDPTEQLSEVLRSMARAWDGPTARLLRQAKGAPADAPLGLVVQEMALALGPGICGSGTIQFIDPVTGTPRVTGRFRGQRHGATVGAGAETLFLTRDDRGPALEDTAPEIFADLVRFGIAARERLREEMQIEFVVTEGRISVIDATRVARGSRAGVRIAVSLARDGIIPPEEALMRVEPRALADLLHHQVDPRAPRDVIARGIDASPGAATGRIVFSAASAQSAHARGEPCILVRRETVPEDIRGMHASVAVLTERGGTTSHAAVIARGLGLPCIVGASGLTIDARARSVRAGSRILHEGDEITIDGSSGEVLAGAAVLLPPALDDAFTQLMDWAADAGGMGVRANADTPEDARAARRFQAQGIGLCRTEHMFFDAERLPAMREMIFADTPDDRRLSLDRILPMQRQDFASLFEIMAGLPVTIRLFDPPLHEFLPHDREGLRELAESLDLPLSDVTQRVEALTEFNPMLGMRGVRLGITVPEIYDMQARAIFEATVQASRKGDPVVPEIMIPLVSAMREVELVKTRIDAVAAAVRNEMRTDFTYRLGVMVETPRAALRAGDIAAHSAFLSFGTNDLTQMTYGLSRDDAGRFMGTYVGQGVYAEDPFHVLDQDGVGELLLIGVQRARAQAPGITLSVCGEHGGNPESIAFCHQAGVDYVSCSPFRVPVARLAAAQSAIRNRPPVPRS
;
A
#
# COMPACT_ATOMS: atom_id res chain seq x y z
N MET A 1 41.19 -4.69 32.32
CA MET A 1 39.88 -4.91 32.95
C MET A 1 39.32 -3.56 33.36
N THR A 2 38.67 -2.87 32.42
CA THR A 2 37.96 -1.62 32.67
C THR A 2 36.61 -1.96 33.29
N SER A 3 36.37 -1.48 34.51
CA SER A 3 35.11 -1.67 35.24
C SER A 3 33.97 -1.05 34.43
N ALA A 4 33.06 -1.90 33.94
CA ALA A 4 31.80 -1.42 33.37
C ALA A 4 31.05 -0.57 34.41
N PRO A 5 30.43 0.55 34.01
CA PRO A 5 29.65 1.39 34.93
C PRO A 5 28.56 0.56 35.62
N PRO A 6 28.15 0.92 36.86
CA PRO A 6 27.03 0.25 37.53
C PRO A 6 25.78 0.34 36.64
N PRO A 7 24.94 -0.72 36.59
CA PRO A 7 23.76 -0.75 35.73
C PRO A 7 22.86 0.43 36.08
N ALA A 8 22.50 1.23 35.07
CA ALA A 8 21.57 2.33 35.23
C ALA A 8 20.25 1.79 35.80
N THR A 9 20.00 2.16 37.05
CA THR A 9 18.87 1.76 37.88
C THR A 9 17.55 2.19 37.24
N ALA A 10 16.44 1.53 37.57
CA ALA A 10 15.10 1.94 37.13
C ALA A 10 14.89 3.43 37.38
N LEU A 11 14.57 4.20 36.33
CA LEU A 11 14.51 5.65 36.37
C LEU A 11 13.06 6.10 36.54
N GLN A 12 12.75 6.84 37.60
CA GLN A 12 11.42 7.41 37.77
C GLN A 12 11.10 8.39 36.65
N ILE A 13 9.94 8.22 36.03
CA ILE A 13 9.43 9.08 34.96
C ILE A 13 8.90 10.37 35.59
N THR A 14 9.73 11.42 35.56
CA THR A 14 9.38 12.78 35.99
C THR A 14 9.45 13.74 34.79
N PRO A 15 8.91 14.97 34.91
CA PRO A 15 9.01 15.96 33.84
C PRO A 15 10.45 16.21 33.36
N SER A 16 11.43 16.20 34.27
CA SER A 16 12.84 16.49 34.01
C SER A 16 13.71 15.26 33.76
N ALA A 17 13.18 14.03 33.90
CA ALA A 17 13.96 12.80 33.71
C ALA A 17 14.57 12.69 32.30
N PRO A 18 15.79 12.15 32.13
CA PRO A 18 16.43 11.96 30.82
C PRO A 18 15.88 10.73 30.05
N ILE A 19 14.56 10.69 29.82
CA ILE A 19 13.91 9.60 29.06
C ILE A 19 14.07 9.86 27.56
N SER A 20 14.65 8.90 26.83
CA SER A 20 14.76 8.90 25.37
C SER A 20 14.06 7.69 24.73
N ARG A 21 13.69 7.84 23.46
CA ARG A 21 13.02 6.77 22.71
C ARG A 21 13.99 5.62 22.40
N GLU A 22 15.26 5.91 22.11
CA GLU A 22 16.24 4.86 21.80
C GLU A 22 16.55 3.98 23.02
N LEU A 23 16.67 4.59 24.21
CA LEU A 23 17.11 3.87 25.40
C LEU A 23 15.94 3.25 26.18
N HIS A 24 14.79 3.93 26.28
CA HIS A 24 13.68 3.50 27.16
C HIS A 24 12.43 3.09 26.37
N GLY A 25 12.46 3.26 25.04
CA GLY A 25 11.34 2.97 24.16
C GLY A 25 10.27 4.06 24.09
N TRP A 26 9.32 3.84 23.20
CA TRP A 26 8.24 4.79 22.89
C TRP A 26 7.30 5.03 24.07
N ARG A 27 6.87 3.98 24.77
CA ARG A 27 5.86 4.07 25.84
C ARG A 27 6.39 4.89 27.00
N ALA A 28 7.62 4.63 27.46
CA ALA A 28 8.26 5.43 28.51
C ALA A 28 8.33 6.91 28.13
N LYS A 29 8.68 7.22 26.87
CA LYS A 29 8.72 8.59 26.37
C LYS A 29 7.33 9.23 26.28
N CYS A 30 6.31 8.46 25.90
CA CYS A 30 4.92 8.89 25.84
C CYS A 30 4.44 9.26 27.25
N LEU A 31 4.59 8.37 28.23
CA LEU A 31 4.22 8.63 29.63
C LEU A 31 4.93 9.86 30.19
N GLN A 32 6.22 10.06 29.90
CA GLN A 32 6.90 11.29 30.29
C GLN A 32 6.21 12.54 29.73
N ARG A 33 5.79 12.53 28.47
CA ARG A 33 5.10 13.66 27.87
C ARG A 33 3.74 13.89 28.54
N LEU A 34 3.01 12.82 28.87
CA LEU A 34 1.76 12.91 29.64
C LEU A 34 1.99 13.56 31.02
N VAL A 35 3.03 13.14 31.73
CA VAL A 35 3.42 13.72 33.04
C VAL A 35 3.81 15.19 32.90
N ARG A 36 4.53 15.59 31.83
CA ARG A 36 4.86 16.99 31.54
C ARG A 36 3.62 17.86 31.29
N MET A 37 2.54 17.26 30.81
CA MET A 37 1.25 17.93 30.62
C MET A 37 0.40 17.99 31.89
N GLN A 38 0.92 17.50 33.03
CA GLN A 38 0.18 17.42 34.30
C GLN A 38 -1.08 16.54 34.20
N LEU A 39 -1.08 15.57 33.29
CA LEU A 39 -2.12 14.54 33.26
C LEU A 39 -1.94 13.59 34.46
N PRO A 40 -3.04 13.01 34.99
CA PRO A 40 -2.99 12.15 36.17
C PRO A 40 -2.44 10.76 35.83
N VAL A 41 -1.15 10.68 35.57
CA VAL A 41 -0.44 9.41 35.27
C VAL A 41 0.05 8.80 36.58
N PRO A 42 -0.21 7.51 36.85
CA PRO A 42 0.34 6.82 38.02
C PRO A 42 1.87 6.87 38.05
N ARG A 43 2.46 6.78 39.24
CA ARG A 43 3.91 6.80 39.40
C ARG A 43 4.54 5.68 38.56
N SER A 44 5.46 6.05 37.68
CA SER A 44 6.00 5.14 36.67
C SER A 44 7.53 5.20 36.65
N PHE A 45 8.16 4.08 36.33
CA PHE A 45 9.60 3.91 36.21
C PHE A 45 9.93 3.28 34.86
N ALA A 46 11.02 3.72 34.24
CA ALA A 46 11.53 3.19 33.00
C ALA A 46 12.81 2.37 33.23
N ILE A 47 12.85 1.17 32.68
CA ILE A 47 14.02 0.31 32.65
C ILE A 47 14.64 0.41 31.25
N PRO A 48 15.91 0.82 31.13
CA PRO A 48 16.56 1.04 29.84
C PRO A 48 16.86 -0.29 29.14
N ALA A 49 16.92 -0.25 27.80
CA ALA A 49 17.04 -1.42 26.95
C ALA A 49 18.30 -2.26 27.21
N ASP A 50 19.42 -1.61 27.53
CA ASP A 50 20.66 -2.31 27.90
C ASP A 50 20.47 -3.15 29.17
N THR A 51 19.73 -2.62 30.15
CA THR A 51 19.43 -3.35 31.38
C THR A 51 18.48 -4.51 31.10
N VAL A 52 17.46 -4.33 30.26
CA VAL A 52 16.58 -5.42 29.84
C VAL A 52 17.36 -6.54 29.14
N ARG A 53 18.30 -6.19 28.25
CA ARG A 53 19.19 -7.15 27.58
C ARG A 53 20.08 -7.91 28.57
N MET A 54 20.63 -7.21 29.57
CA MET A 54 21.41 -7.85 30.63
C MET A 54 20.57 -8.81 31.48
N ILE A 55 19.30 -8.47 31.74
CA ILE A 55 18.35 -9.35 32.44
C ILE A 55 18.06 -10.60 31.61
N ALA A 56 17.86 -10.48 30.29
CA ALA A 56 17.68 -11.63 29.40
C ALA A 56 18.87 -12.61 29.47
N GLN A 57 20.09 -12.07 29.59
CA GLN A 57 21.35 -12.80 29.75
C GLN A 57 21.56 -13.39 31.17
N GLY A 58 20.61 -13.20 32.08
CA GLY A 58 20.63 -13.81 33.42
C GLY A 58 21.15 -12.90 34.55
N ARG A 59 21.44 -11.62 34.28
CA ARG A 59 21.85 -10.68 35.33
C ARG A 59 20.63 -10.23 36.15
N ARG A 60 20.70 -10.35 37.47
CA ARG A 60 19.63 -9.88 38.38
C ARG A 60 19.80 -8.40 38.72
N ILE A 61 18.69 -7.69 38.86
CA ILE A 61 18.66 -6.36 39.48
C ILE A 61 18.78 -6.53 41.00
N GLN A 62 19.46 -5.61 41.68
CA GLN A 62 19.54 -5.65 43.14
C GLN A 62 18.15 -5.39 43.77
N PRO A 63 17.71 -6.20 44.75
CA PRO A 63 16.40 -6.04 45.38
C PRO A 63 16.14 -4.64 45.94
N ASP A 64 17.16 -4.00 46.53
CA ASP A 64 17.05 -2.65 47.11
C ASP A 64 16.64 -1.60 46.07
N ALA A 65 17.07 -1.76 44.82
CA ALA A 65 16.72 -0.87 43.72
C ALA A 65 15.26 -1.04 43.23
N LEU A 66 14.59 -2.13 43.62
CA LEU A 66 13.20 -2.43 43.27
C LEU A 66 12.24 -2.08 44.41
N LEU A 67 12.70 -2.00 45.66
CA LEU A 67 11.85 -1.66 46.82
C LEU A 67 11.18 -0.29 46.67
N ASP A 68 11.90 0.72 46.19
CA ASP A 68 11.39 2.07 46.00
C ASP A 68 10.23 2.16 44.99
N ILE A 69 10.11 1.17 44.09
CA ILE A 69 9.04 1.06 43.10
C ILE A 69 7.70 0.74 43.77
N PHE A 70 7.73 -0.01 44.87
CA PHE A 70 6.53 -0.45 45.61
C PHE A 70 6.07 0.54 46.69
N ALA A 71 6.76 1.66 46.89
CA ALA A 71 6.49 2.61 47.97
C ALA A 71 5.12 3.34 47.90
N GLY A 72 4.29 3.08 46.88
CA GLY A 72 2.92 3.59 46.73
C GLY A 72 1.87 2.56 47.16
N SER A 73 0.99 2.15 46.23
CA SER A 73 -0.08 1.16 46.45
C SER A 73 0.42 -0.25 46.82
N GLY A 74 1.71 -0.53 46.69
CA GLY A 74 2.29 -1.87 46.85
C GLY A 74 2.07 -2.78 45.65
N LEU A 75 1.34 -2.35 44.61
CA LEU A 75 1.09 -3.10 43.39
C LEU A 75 1.57 -2.34 42.16
N VAL A 76 2.19 -3.06 41.22
CA VAL A 76 2.66 -2.50 39.95
C VAL A 76 2.28 -3.34 38.75
N SER A 77 2.22 -2.70 37.59
CA SER A 77 2.17 -3.34 36.28
C SER A 77 3.52 -3.22 35.57
N VAL A 78 3.85 -4.22 34.76
CA VAL A 78 5.04 -4.21 33.89
C VAL A 78 4.59 -4.27 32.44
N ARG A 79 5.00 -3.27 31.66
CA ARG A 79 4.60 -3.09 30.25
C ARG A 79 5.82 -3.05 29.34
N PRO A 80 5.75 -3.61 28.11
CA PRO A 80 6.83 -3.48 27.15
C PRO A 80 6.96 -2.03 26.67
N SER A 81 8.16 -1.60 26.30
CA SER A 81 8.39 -0.28 25.70
C SER A 81 9.44 -0.44 24.60
N ALA A 82 9.01 -0.95 23.45
CA ALA A 82 9.86 -1.03 22.26
C ALA A 82 10.09 0.39 21.69
N ALA A 83 11.19 0.59 20.97
CA ALA A 83 11.44 1.86 20.29
C ALA A 83 10.35 2.20 19.26
N MET A 84 9.80 1.20 18.56
CA MET A 84 8.64 1.35 17.67
C MET A 84 7.49 0.46 18.17
N PRO A 85 6.32 1.04 18.50
CA PRO A 85 5.15 0.27 18.97
C PRO A 85 4.70 -0.83 18.00
N GLU A 86 4.90 -0.60 16.70
CA GLU A 86 4.44 -1.48 15.61
C GLU A 86 5.11 -2.86 15.69
N TRP A 87 6.32 -2.95 16.24
CA TRP A 87 7.06 -4.20 16.45
C TRP A 87 6.36 -5.15 17.44
N GLY A 88 5.45 -4.65 18.27
CA GLY A 88 4.80 -5.42 19.33
C GLY A 88 5.70 -5.62 20.54
N GLY A 89 5.44 -6.66 21.32
CA GLY A 89 6.20 -6.99 22.53
C GLY A 89 5.54 -8.08 23.37
N PRO A 90 6.20 -8.53 24.45
CA PRO A 90 5.59 -9.43 25.42
C PRO A 90 4.33 -8.79 26.04
N GLY A 91 3.39 -9.62 26.49
CA GLY A 91 2.16 -9.16 27.14
C GLY A 91 2.43 -8.37 28.42
N THR A 92 1.53 -7.43 28.73
CA THR A 92 1.55 -6.69 30.00
C THR A 92 1.23 -7.62 31.16
N VAL A 93 1.96 -7.48 32.26
CA VAL A 93 1.68 -8.18 33.52
C VAL A 93 1.15 -7.17 34.53
N LEU A 94 0.02 -7.48 35.17
CA LEU A 94 -0.65 -6.62 36.16
C LEU A 94 -0.47 -7.19 37.57
N ASN A 95 -0.78 -6.38 38.60
CA ASN A 95 -0.87 -6.81 40.00
C ASN A 95 0.41 -7.42 40.60
N VAL A 96 1.59 -7.11 40.03
CA VAL A 96 2.88 -7.53 40.58
C VAL A 96 3.06 -6.90 41.96
N GLY A 97 3.43 -7.70 42.95
CA GLY A 97 3.61 -7.28 44.35
C GLY A 97 2.52 -7.77 45.31
N ILE A 98 1.44 -8.39 44.80
CA ILE A 98 0.42 -8.98 45.66
C ILE A 98 1.00 -10.19 46.42
N ASN A 99 0.72 -10.24 47.71
CA ASN A 99 1.11 -11.31 48.64
C ASN A 99 0.07 -11.39 49.75
N ASP A 100 0.21 -12.36 50.66
CA ASP A 100 -0.79 -12.61 51.70
C ASP A 100 -1.01 -11.39 52.62
N ALA A 101 0.04 -10.63 52.91
CA ALA A 101 -0.05 -9.44 53.76
C ALA A 101 -0.78 -8.28 53.06
N LEU A 102 -0.48 -8.05 51.77
CA LEU A 102 -1.15 -7.02 50.98
C LEU A 102 -2.59 -7.42 50.63
N HIS A 103 -2.83 -8.70 50.39
CA HIS A 103 -4.16 -9.27 50.23
C HIS A 103 -5.04 -9.03 51.46
N ALA A 104 -4.54 -9.31 52.66
CA ALA A 104 -5.27 -9.04 53.90
C ALA A 104 -5.65 -7.55 54.03
N ARG A 105 -4.72 -6.64 53.69
CA ARG A 105 -4.99 -5.20 53.68
C ARG A 105 -6.01 -4.80 52.61
N LEU A 106 -5.92 -5.34 51.40
CA LEU A 106 -6.90 -5.07 50.34
C LEU A 106 -8.28 -5.62 50.71
N ALA A 107 -8.36 -6.76 51.38
CA ALA A 107 -9.62 -7.34 51.83
C ALA A 107 -10.36 -6.41 52.80
N GLU A 108 -9.64 -5.62 53.61
CA GLU A 108 -10.22 -4.59 54.48
C GLU A 108 -10.71 -3.36 53.71
N VAL A 109 -10.02 -2.97 52.63
CA VAL A 109 -10.27 -1.73 51.87
C VAL A 109 -11.33 -1.92 50.78
N ILE A 110 -11.20 -2.96 49.97
CA ILE A 110 -12.05 -3.22 48.80
C ILE A 110 -12.95 -4.45 48.98
N GLY A 111 -12.87 -5.14 50.11
CA GLY A 111 -13.63 -6.37 50.40
C GLY A 111 -12.89 -7.64 49.97
N ARG A 112 -13.18 -8.75 50.66
CA ARG A 112 -12.51 -10.06 50.48
C ARG A 112 -12.59 -10.56 49.03
N ASP A 113 -13.77 -10.60 48.44
CA ASP A 113 -13.98 -11.12 47.08
C ASP A 113 -13.17 -10.36 46.02
N ASN A 114 -13.07 -9.03 46.17
CA ASN A 114 -12.27 -8.18 45.28
C ASN A 114 -10.76 -8.42 45.46
N ALA A 115 -10.31 -8.55 46.70
CA ALA A 115 -8.92 -8.84 47.01
C ALA A 115 -8.52 -10.25 46.51
N ASP A 116 -9.40 -11.24 46.68
CA ASP A 116 -9.22 -12.60 46.19
C ASP A 116 -9.07 -12.62 44.66
N ALA A 117 -9.88 -11.85 43.94
CA ALA A 117 -9.80 -11.77 42.48
C ALA A 117 -8.54 -11.08 41.96
N VAL A 118 -8.09 -9.99 42.61
CA VAL A 118 -6.81 -9.33 42.27
C VAL A 118 -5.65 -10.31 42.45
N TYR A 119 -5.65 -11.07 43.55
CA TYR A 119 -4.62 -12.06 43.84
C TYR A 119 -4.69 -13.25 42.87
N LEU A 120 -5.88 -13.80 42.64
CA LEU A 120 -6.11 -14.91 41.70
C LEU A 120 -5.64 -14.55 40.30
N SER A 121 -6.02 -13.37 39.80
CA SER A 121 -5.62 -12.90 38.48
C SER A 121 -4.09 -12.82 38.33
N PHE A 122 -3.39 -12.36 39.38
CA PHE A 122 -1.93 -12.37 39.37
C PHE A 122 -1.35 -13.78 39.40
N VAL A 123 -1.84 -14.65 40.30
CA VAL A 123 -1.35 -16.04 40.42
C VAL A 123 -1.52 -16.79 39.10
N GLN A 124 -2.68 -16.70 38.47
CA GLN A 124 -2.95 -17.30 37.16
C GLN A 124 -2.00 -16.75 36.09
N SER A 125 -1.90 -15.41 35.97
CA SER A 125 -1.01 -14.76 35.01
C SER A 125 0.46 -15.14 35.24
N TYR A 126 0.90 -15.21 36.50
CA TYR A 126 2.26 -15.54 36.88
C TYR A 126 2.55 -17.01 36.56
N ALA A 127 1.69 -17.94 36.97
CA ALA A 127 1.82 -19.36 36.70
C ALA A 127 1.91 -19.66 35.19
N ILE A 128 0.99 -19.09 34.40
CA ILE A 128 0.89 -19.38 32.96
C ILE A 128 1.98 -18.67 32.16
N HIS A 129 2.18 -17.36 32.37
CA HIS A 129 3.04 -16.56 31.50
C HIS A 129 4.49 -16.44 31.99
N ILE A 130 4.72 -16.56 33.30
CA ILE A 130 6.05 -16.40 33.91
C ILE A 130 6.65 -17.76 34.23
N ALA A 131 5.94 -18.60 34.97
CA ALA A 131 6.38 -19.96 35.33
C ALA A 131 6.15 -20.99 34.20
N ARG A 132 5.35 -20.67 33.17
CA ARG A 132 5.07 -21.53 31.99
C ARG A 132 4.38 -22.85 32.33
N LEU A 133 3.51 -22.84 33.34
CA LEU A 133 2.70 -23.99 33.76
C LEU A 133 1.48 -24.21 32.85
N ASN A 134 0.88 -25.39 32.92
CA ASN A 134 -0.29 -25.75 32.12
C ASN A 134 -1.50 -24.84 32.44
N PRO A 135 -2.05 -24.09 31.47
CA PRO A 135 -3.21 -23.22 31.69
C PRO A 135 -4.43 -23.92 32.28
N ASP A 136 -4.67 -25.19 31.93
CA ASP A 136 -5.88 -25.93 32.33
C ASP A 136 -6.03 -26.07 33.86
N LEU A 137 -4.91 -26.03 34.59
CA LEU A 137 -4.90 -26.09 36.06
C LEU A 137 -5.30 -24.77 36.72
N PHE A 138 -5.28 -23.67 35.98
CA PHE A 138 -5.45 -22.31 36.48
C PHE A 138 -6.69 -21.61 35.92
N THR A 139 -7.57 -22.31 35.19
CA THR A 139 -8.82 -21.74 34.60
C THR A 139 -10.05 -21.83 35.51
N GLN A 140 -9.90 -22.17 36.79
CA GLN A 140 -11.02 -22.29 37.72
C GLN A 140 -11.48 -20.91 38.24
N ASP A 141 -12.80 -20.72 38.30
CA ASP A 141 -13.45 -19.55 38.89
C ASP A 141 -14.31 -19.95 40.09
N GLY A 142 -14.39 -19.08 41.10
CA GLY A 142 -15.23 -19.30 42.30
C GLY A 142 -14.53 -18.90 43.60
N PRO A 143 -15.23 -19.01 44.75
CA PRO A 143 -14.73 -18.55 46.04
C PRO A 143 -13.46 -19.27 46.52
N ASP A 144 -13.23 -20.52 46.10
CA ASP A 144 -12.03 -21.29 46.47
C ASP A 144 -10.92 -21.28 45.40
N ALA A 145 -11.12 -20.55 44.29
CA ALA A 145 -10.23 -20.59 43.13
C ALA A 145 -8.81 -20.10 43.43
N LEU A 146 -8.67 -19.10 44.30
CA LEU A 146 -7.35 -18.61 44.74
C LEU A 146 -6.59 -19.69 45.51
N ALA A 147 -7.23 -20.32 46.49
CA ALA A 147 -6.60 -21.36 47.29
C ALA A 147 -6.29 -22.62 46.46
N ALA A 148 -7.10 -22.95 45.45
CA ALA A 148 -6.80 -24.00 44.49
C ALA A 148 -5.59 -23.64 43.60
N SER A 149 -5.57 -22.42 43.05
CA SER A 149 -4.46 -21.97 42.18
C SER A 149 -3.12 -21.91 42.92
N LEU A 150 -3.10 -21.45 44.16
CA LEU A 150 -1.89 -21.45 44.99
C LEU A 150 -1.39 -22.87 45.29
N ARG A 151 -2.30 -23.82 45.54
CA ARG A 151 -1.96 -25.24 45.73
C ARG A 151 -1.42 -25.86 44.44
N HIS A 152 -2.10 -25.68 43.31
CA HIS A 152 -1.63 -26.17 42.02
C HIS A 152 -0.26 -25.59 41.64
N TYR A 153 -0.01 -24.31 41.93
CA TYR A 153 1.32 -23.74 41.75
C TYR A 153 2.37 -24.45 42.62
N GLN A 154 2.05 -24.68 43.89
CA GLN A 154 2.96 -25.35 44.82
C GLN A 154 3.25 -26.80 44.42
N ASP A 155 2.22 -27.53 43.97
CA ASP A 155 2.33 -28.92 43.55
C ASP A 155 3.17 -29.05 42.26
N GLU A 156 3.04 -28.12 41.32
CA GLU A 156 3.76 -28.16 40.04
C GLU A 156 5.20 -27.63 40.14
N MET A 157 5.46 -26.68 41.04
CA MET A 157 6.78 -26.03 41.18
C MET A 157 7.63 -26.57 42.33
N ASP A 158 7.09 -27.49 43.14
CA ASP A 158 7.67 -27.98 44.40
C ASP A 158 8.06 -26.84 45.38
N GLN A 159 7.47 -25.65 45.21
CA GLN A 159 7.79 -24.43 45.96
C GLN A 159 6.54 -23.56 46.14
N PRO A 160 6.37 -22.90 47.30
CA PRO A 160 5.23 -22.01 47.51
C PRO A 160 5.28 -20.81 46.55
N PHE A 161 4.12 -20.20 46.31
CA PHE A 161 4.04 -18.98 45.50
C PHE A 161 4.90 -17.86 46.11
N PRO A 162 5.73 -17.15 45.32
CA PRO A 162 6.67 -16.17 45.83
C PRO A 162 5.93 -15.04 46.56
N GLN A 163 6.23 -14.83 47.85
CA GLN A 163 5.60 -13.81 48.68
C GLN A 163 6.36 -12.48 48.68
N ASP A 164 7.63 -12.47 48.26
CA ASP A 164 8.45 -11.26 48.15
C ASP A 164 8.13 -10.50 46.85
N PRO A 165 7.61 -9.26 46.92
CA PRO A 165 7.33 -8.42 45.75
C PRO A 165 8.54 -8.18 44.84
N THR A 166 9.75 -8.10 45.42
CA THR A 166 10.97 -7.86 44.64
C THR A 166 11.39 -9.08 43.83
N GLU A 167 11.17 -10.28 44.37
CA GLU A 167 11.37 -11.54 43.66
C GLU A 167 10.36 -11.69 42.51
N GLN A 168 9.07 -11.44 42.78
CA GLN A 168 8.03 -11.44 41.76
C GLN A 168 8.36 -10.50 40.59
N LEU A 169 8.75 -9.26 40.89
CA LEU A 169 9.10 -8.27 39.86
C LEU A 169 10.35 -8.69 39.07
N SER A 170 11.38 -9.20 39.74
CA SER A 170 12.59 -9.70 39.09
C SER A 170 12.29 -10.84 38.10
N GLU A 171 11.43 -11.80 38.46
CA GLU A 171 11.03 -12.89 37.58
C GLU A 171 10.16 -12.42 36.40
N VAL A 172 9.24 -11.47 36.65
CA VAL A 172 8.43 -10.85 35.58
C VAL A 172 9.31 -10.15 34.56
N LEU A 173 10.24 -9.30 35.01
CA LEU A 173 11.18 -8.61 34.14
C LEU A 173 12.03 -9.60 33.33
N ARG A 174 12.47 -10.69 33.95
CA ARG A 174 13.24 -11.75 33.29
C ARG A 174 12.45 -12.48 32.22
N SER A 175 11.21 -12.87 32.52
CA SER A 175 10.36 -13.55 31.56
C SER A 175 10.06 -12.66 30.35
N MET A 176 9.72 -11.39 30.56
CA MET A 176 9.47 -10.43 29.47
C MET A 176 10.72 -10.17 28.61
N ALA A 177 11.88 -10.02 29.25
CA ALA A 177 13.15 -9.83 28.54
C ALA A 177 13.50 -11.06 27.67
N ARG A 178 13.34 -12.28 28.20
CA ARG A 178 13.58 -13.53 27.45
C ARG A 178 12.54 -13.73 26.33
N ALA A 179 11.28 -13.38 26.57
CA ALA A 179 10.25 -13.47 25.55
C ALA A 179 10.54 -12.54 24.36
N TRP A 180 11.15 -11.39 24.62
CA TRP A 180 11.65 -10.52 23.55
C TRP A 180 12.79 -11.17 22.76
N ASP A 181 13.78 -11.77 23.41
CA ASP A 181 14.92 -12.38 22.70
C ASP A 181 14.61 -13.75 22.06
N GLY A 182 13.39 -14.28 22.24
CA GLY A 182 12.94 -15.54 21.68
C GLY A 182 13.02 -15.59 20.13
N PRO A 183 13.36 -16.75 19.53
CA PRO A 183 13.52 -16.89 18.08
C PRO A 183 12.29 -16.44 17.28
N THR A 184 11.09 -16.88 17.69
CA THR A 184 9.82 -16.52 17.02
C THR A 184 9.53 -15.02 17.11
N ALA A 185 9.76 -14.41 18.27
CA ALA A 185 9.55 -12.97 18.46
C ALA A 185 10.51 -12.15 17.59
N ARG A 186 11.77 -12.58 17.43
CA ARG A 186 12.74 -11.95 16.52
C ARG A 186 12.27 -12.00 15.07
N LEU A 187 11.83 -13.17 14.59
CA LEU A 187 11.33 -13.33 13.22
C LEU A 187 10.11 -12.44 12.94
N LEU A 188 9.12 -12.43 13.83
CA LEU A 188 7.92 -11.60 13.68
C LEU A 188 8.24 -10.11 13.67
N ARG A 189 9.25 -9.66 14.41
CA ARG A 189 9.68 -8.26 14.41
C ARG A 189 10.48 -7.89 13.17
N GLN A 190 11.36 -8.77 12.70
CA GLN A 190 12.10 -8.58 11.45
C GLN A 190 11.16 -8.49 10.26
N ALA A 191 10.10 -9.31 10.23
CA ALA A 191 9.04 -9.20 9.23
C ALA A 191 8.32 -7.83 9.25
N LYS A 192 8.38 -7.11 10.36
CA LYS A 192 7.88 -5.73 10.53
C LYS A 192 8.97 -4.66 10.41
N GLY A 193 10.14 -5.01 9.85
CA GLY A 193 11.25 -4.10 9.60
C GLY A 193 12.09 -3.73 10.82
N ALA A 194 12.01 -4.49 11.93
CA ALA A 194 12.87 -4.26 13.09
C ALA A 194 14.31 -4.77 12.84
N PRO A 195 15.35 -4.06 13.32
CA PRO A 195 16.71 -4.57 13.28
C PRO A 195 16.87 -5.81 14.19
N ALA A 196 17.87 -6.64 13.89
CA ALA A 196 18.10 -7.89 14.64
C ALA A 196 18.35 -7.68 16.14
N ASP A 197 18.90 -6.52 16.53
CA ASP A 197 19.24 -6.10 17.88
C ASP A 197 18.25 -5.06 18.45
N ALA A 198 17.02 -5.01 17.92
CA ALA A 198 15.97 -4.07 18.30
C ALA A 198 15.86 -3.87 19.83
N PRO A 199 15.99 -2.62 20.34
CA PRO A 199 15.97 -2.34 21.77
C PRO A 199 14.55 -2.47 22.36
N LEU A 200 14.48 -3.04 23.56
CA LEU A 200 13.27 -3.10 24.38
C LEU A 200 13.53 -2.47 25.75
N GLY A 201 12.89 -1.35 26.04
CA GLY A 201 12.72 -0.90 27.43
C GLY A 201 11.52 -1.59 28.10
N LEU A 202 11.45 -1.52 29.42
CA LEU A 202 10.27 -1.92 30.18
C LEU A 202 9.78 -0.76 31.04
N VAL A 203 8.47 -0.63 31.20
CA VAL A 203 7.86 0.37 32.08
C VAL A 203 7.23 -0.35 33.26
N VAL A 204 7.62 0.03 34.47
CA VAL A 204 6.99 -0.42 35.71
C VAL A 204 6.13 0.73 36.23
N GLN A 205 4.82 0.53 36.31
CA GLN A 205 3.84 1.58 36.63
C GLN A 205 2.97 1.14 37.79
N GLU A 206 2.79 2.02 38.77
CA GLU A 206 1.90 1.81 39.91
C GLU A 206 0.47 1.47 39.45
N MET A 207 -0.15 0.48 40.10
CA MET A 207 -1.51 0.06 39.79
C MET A 207 -2.52 1.11 40.29
N ALA A 208 -3.37 1.59 39.39
CA ALA A 208 -4.64 2.22 39.73
C ALA A 208 -5.70 1.11 39.79
N LEU A 209 -6.18 0.77 40.99
CA LEU A 209 -7.19 -0.27 41.17
C LEU A 209 -8.55 0.26 40.73
N ALA A 210 -9.16 -0.41 39.74
CA ALA A 210 -10.50 -0.08 39.25
C ALA A 210 -11.62 -0.57 40.19
N LEU A 211 -11.36 -0.61 41.50
CA LEU A 211 -12.18 -1.24 42.53
C LEU A 211 -12.33 -0.30 43.73
N GLY A 212 -13.55 -0.14 44.25
CA GLY A 212 -13.87 0.75 45.37
C GLY A 212 -15.31 1.27 45.34
N PRO A 213 -15.74 2.07 46.33
CA PRO A 213 -17.06 2.70 46.35
C PRO A 213 -17.21 3.78 45.26
N GLY A 214 -18.43 3.96 44.74
CA GLY A 214 -18.72 4.93 43.69
C GLY A 214 -18.42 4.42 42.28
N ILE A 215 -18.17 5.33 41.33
CA ILE A 215 -17.89 4.98 39.94
C ILE A 215 -16.44 4.51 39.83
N CYS A 216 -16.28 3.20 39.62
CA CYS A 216 -14.99 2.54 39.44
C CYS A 216 -15.00 1.68 38.17
N GLY A 217 -13.93 1.70 37.41
CA GLY A 217 -13.83 0.92 36.18
C GLY A 217 -12.64 1.30 35.32
N SER A 218 -12.46 0.58 34.23
CA SER A 218 -11.43 0.87 33.24
C SER A 218 -12.05 1.09 31.87
N GLY A 219 -11.41 1.92 31.06
CA GLY A 219 -11.94 2.24 29.76
C GLY A 219 -10.89 2.71 28.77
N THR A 220 -11.33 2.80 27.52
CA THR A 220 -10.58 3.42 26.45
C THR A 220 -11.43 4.52 25.83
N ILE A 221 -10.81 5.65 25.49
CA ILE A 221 -11.43 6.76 24.76
C ILE A 221 -10.56 7.15 23.57
N GLN A 222 -11.19 7.40 22.43
CA GLN A 222 -10.57 7.97 21.24
C GLN A 222 -11.52 8.99 20.61
N PHE A 223 -10.97 9.86 19.77
CA PHE A 223 -11.68 11.06 19.27
C PHE A 223 -11.96 11.03 17.77
N ILE A 224 -11.65 9.91 17.12
CA ILE A 224 -11.88 9.68 15.69
C ILE A 224 -12.48 8.29 15.44
N ASP A 225 -13.21 8.16 14.32
CA ASP A 225 -13.58 6.87 13.75
C ASP A 225 -12.35 6.23 13.08
N PRO A 226 -11.93 5.00 13.47
CA PRO A 226 -10.69 4.38 12.97
C PRO A 226 -10.76 3.95 11.50
N VAL A 227 -11.96 3.88 10.92
CA VAL A 227 -12.21 3.51 9.51
C VAL A 227 -12.24 4.77 8.64
N THR A 228 -12.99 5.79 9.05
CA THR A 228 -13.20 6.99 8.23
C THR A 228 -12.26 8.15 8.56
N GLY A 229 -11.71 8.18 9.77
CA GLY A 229 -10.93 9.29 10.32
C GLY A 229 -11.76 10.52 10.70
N THR A 230 -13.10 10.42 10.66
CA THR A 230 -13.98 11.54 11.02
C THR A 230 -13.94 11.79 12.54
N PRO A 231 -14.02 13.05 12.99
CA PRO A 231 -14.08 13.37 14.42
C PRO A 231 -15.31 12.71 15.05
N ARG A 232 -15.07 11.78 15.99
CA ARG A 232 -16.10 11.07 16.72
C ARG A 232 -15.51 10.51 17.99
N VAL A 233 -16.09 10.87 19.13
CA VAL A 233 -15.73 10.25 20.40
C VAL A 233 -16.29 8.83 20.42
N THR A 234 -15.40 7.85 20.58
CA THR A 234 -15.78 6.45 20.73
C THR A 234 -14.94 5.81 21.81
N GLY A 235 -15.45 4.72 22.37
CA GLY A 235 -14.77 4.00 23.43
C GLY A 235 -15.74 3.20 24.26
N ARG A 236 -15.20 2.50 25.26
CA ARG A 236 -16.00 1.75 26.21
C ARG A 236 -15.46 1.96 27.61
N PHE A 237 -16.36 2.11 28.56
CA PHE A 237 -16.05 2.07 29.97
C PHE A 237 -16.66 0.80 30.55
N ARG A 238 -15.83 -0.03 31.18
CA ARG A 238 -16.25 -1.24 31.87
C ARG A 238 -16.21 -0.98 33.36
N GLY A 239 -17.38 -0.79 33.97
CA GLY A 239 -17.53 -0.88 35.42
C GLY A 239 -17.16 -2.29 35.87
N GLN A 240 -16.28 -2.41 36.87
CA GLN A 240 -15.87 -3.72 37.39
C GLN A 240 -16.89 -4.21 38.44
N ARG A 241 -17.33 -5.48 38.33
CA ARG A 241 -18.18 -6.20 39.31
C ARG A 241 -17.36 -7.28 39.99
N HIS A 242 -17.53 -7.48 41.31
CA HIS A 242 -17.15 -8.73 41.98
C HIS A 242 -18.22 -9.17 42.98
N GLY A 243 -18.59 -10.46 42.91
CA GLY A 243 -19.55 -11.08 43.84
C GLY A 243 -21.01 -10.67 43.65
N ALA A 244 -21.82 -10.83 44.70
CA ALA A 244 -23.26 -10.55 44.71
C ALA A 244 -23.62 -9.07 44.96
N THR A 245 -22.63 -8.22 45.25
CA THR A 245 -22.84 -6.82 45.62
C THR A 245 -22.67 -5.91 44.41
N VAL A 246 -23.80 -5.43 43.87
CA VAL A 246 -23.83 -4.44 42.80
C VAL A 246 -23.52 -3.08 43.41
N GLY A 247 -22.27 -2.61 43.26
CA GLY A 247 -22.00 -1.19 43.37
C GLY A 247 -22.86 -0.44 42.36
N ALA A 248 -23.46 0.69 42.75
CA ALA A 248 -24.22 1.52 41.83
C ALA A 248 -23.33 1.90 40.63
N GLY A 249 -23.65 1.43 39.42
CA GLY A 249 -22.90 1.75 38.20
C GLY A 249 -22.04 0.64 37.60
N ALA A 250 -22.21 -0.61 38.02
CA ALA A 250 -21.44 -1.73 37.48
C ALA A 250 -21.91 -2.18 36.07
N GLU A 251 -22.25 -1.28 35.16
CA GLU A 251 -22.64 -1.61 33.79
C GLU A 251 -21.51 -1.23 32.83
N THR A 252 -21.42 -1.96 31.71
CA THR A 252 -20.56 -1.51 30.61
C THR A 252 -21.24 -0.32 29.98
N LEU A 253 -20.63 0.86 30.11
CA LEU A 253 -21.15 2.11 29.58
C LEU A 253 -20.49 2.42 28.25
N PHE A 254 -21.28 2.98 27.33
CA PHE A 254 -20.74 3.74 26.21
C PHE A 254 -20.14 5.05 26.74
N LEU A 255 -19.21 5.67 26.01
CA LEU A 255 -18.69 6.96 26.45
C LEU A 255 -19.69 8.10 26.17
N THR A 256 -20.27 8.09 24.98
CA THR A 256 -21.31 9.01 24.54
C THR A 256 -22.66 8.30 24.46
N ARG A 257 -23.76 9.06 24.38
CA ARG A 257 -25.12 8.53 24.13
C ARG A 257 -25.14 7.62 22.92
N ASP A 258 -25.73 6.45 23.12
CA ASP A 258 -25.88 5.40 22.12
C ASP A 258 -27.20 4.66 22.40
N ASP A 259 -27.99 4.39 21.36
CA ASP A 259 -29.30 3.75 21.52
C ASP A 259 -29.21 2.32 22.11
N ARG A 260 -28.01 1.72 22.12
CA ARG A 260 -27.77 0.36 22.62
C ARG A 260 -27.59 0.28 24.13
N GLY A 261 -27.42 1.39 24.85
CA GLY A 261 -27.23 1.35 26.30
C GLY A 261 -26.81 2.67 26.96
N PRO A 262 -26.65 2.66 28.29
CA PRO A 262 -26.33 3.85 29.06
C PRO A 262 -24.92 4.39 28.76
N ALA A 263 -24.75 5.70 28.95
CA ALA A 263 -23.53 6.42 28.62
C ALA A 263 -22.84 7.04 29.85
N LEU A 264 -21.51 7.10 29.80
CA LEU A 264 -20.67 7.75 30.81
C LEU A 264 -20.89 9.27 30.81
N GLU A 265 -21.15 9.90 29.66
CA GLU A 265 -21.47 11.33 29.59
C GLU A 265 -22.72 11.72 30.39
N ASP A 266 -23.70 10.81 30.51
CA ASP A 266 -24.91 11.04 31.31
C ASP A 266 -24.72 10.64 32.78
N THR A 267 -23.97 9.55 33.01
CA THR A 267 -23.78 8.97 34.35
C THR A 267 -22.73 9.74 35.17
N ALA A 268 -21.69 10.25 34.52
CA ALA A 268 -20.56 10.96 35.13
C ALA A 268 -20.03 12.07 34.19
N PRO A 269 -20.78 13.16 34.00
CA PRO A 269 -20.44 14.21 33.04
C PRO A 269 -19.09 14.88 33.32
N GLU A 270 -18.70 15.04 34.59
CA GLU A 270 -17.41 15.64 34.99
C GLU A 270 -16.23 14.77 34.55
N ILE A 271 -16.32 13.45 34.77
CA ILE A 271 -15.31 12.47 34.35
C ILE A 271 -15.17 12.49 32.83
N PHE A 272 -16.30 12.51 32.11
CA PHE A 272 -16.29 12.57 30.65
C PHE A 272 -15.65 13.88 30.14
N ALA A 273 -15.98 15.03 30.73
CA ALA A 273 -15.39 16.32 30.36
C ALA A 273 -13.87 16.34 30.58
N ASP A 274 -13.39 15.77 31.69
CA ASP A 274 -11.95 15.64 31.97
C ASP A 274 -11.25 14.73 30.94
N LEU A 275 -11.86 13.59 30.58
CA LEU A 275 -11.32 12.70 29.53
C LEU A 275 -11.22 13.40 28.17
N VAL A 276 -12.22 14.20 27.80
CA VAL A 276 -12.19 14.99 26.56
C VAL A 276 -11.06 16.02 26.60
N ARG A 277 -10.89 16.73 27.72
CA ARG A 277 -9.77 17.68 27.91
C ARG A 277 -8.42 16.99 27.80
N PHE A 278 -8.27 15.81 28.39
CA PHE A 278 -7.04 15.02 28.30
C PHE A 278 -6.76 14.57 26.87
N GLY A 279 -7.80 14.21 26.12
CA GLY A 279 -7.75 13.92 24.69
C GLY A 279 -7.18 15.06 23.86
N ILE A 280 -7.76 16.25 24.02
CA ILE A 280 -7.31 17.47 23.30
C ILE A 280 -5.85 17.77 23.63
N ALA A 281 -5.47 17.75 24.91
CA ALA A 281 -4.09 17.98 25.33
C ALA A 281 -3.12 16.94 24.73
N ALA A 282 -3.49 15.65 24.75
CA ALA A 282 -2.72 14.58 24.16
C ALA A 282 -2.55 14.80 22.64
N ARG A 283 -3.61 15.16 21.94
CA ARG A 283 -3.63 15.44 20.49
C ARG A 283 -2.62 16.53 20.11
N GLU A 284 -2.67 17.67 20.78
CA GLU A 284 -1.80 18.83 20.50
C GLU A 284 -0.33 18.56 20.84
N ARG A 285 -0.07 18.05 22.05
CA ARG A 285 1.31 17.95 22.59
C ARG A 285 2.03 16.70 22.13
N LEU A 286 1.32 15.60 21.88
CA LEU A 286 1.89 14.39 21.27
C LEU A 286 1.90 14.48 19.74
N ARG A 287 1.22 15.48 19.18
CA ARG A 287 1.11 15.75 17.74
C ARG A 287 0.54 14.55 16.98
N GLU A 288 -0.46 13.88 17.53
CA GLU A 288 -1.02 12.64 17.00
C GLU A 288 -2.41 12.34 17.58
N GLU A 289 -3.25 11.61 16.85
CA GLU A 289 -4.51 11.09 17.40
C GLU A 289 -4.24 9.85 18.26
N MET A 290 -4.58 9.98 19.54
CA MET A 290 -4.28 9.00 20.56
C MET A 290 -5.55 8.35 21.10
N GLN A 291 -5.49 7.04 21.31
CA GLN A 291 -6.40 6.31 22.18
C GLN A 291 -5.84 6.41 23.61
N ILE A 292 -6.63 6.97 24.52
CA ILE A 292 -6.30 7.05 25.93
C ILE A 292 -6.88 5.84 26.64
N GLU A 293 -6.03 5.10 27.34
CA GLU A 293 -6.43 4.07 28.29
C GLU A 293 -6.48 4.69 29.68
N PHE A 294 -7.60 4.52 30.38
CA PHE A 294 -7.80 5.14 31.68
C PHE A 294 -8.47 4.20 32.67
N VAL A 295 -8.23 4.48 33.95
CA VAL A 295 -8.93 3.86 35.08
C VAL A 295 -9.59 4.96 35.88
N VAL A 296 -10.80 4.71 36.34
CA VAL A 296 -11.51 5.55 37.29
C VAL A 296 -11.56 4.81 38.62
N THR A 297 -11.11 5.47 39.68
CA THR A 297 -11.16 4.97 41.05
C THR A 297 -11.76 6.06 41.92
N GLU A 298 -12.90 5.80 42.56
CA GLU A 298 -13.62 6.76 43.42
C GLU A 298 -13.84 8.12 42.71
N GLY A 299 -14.20 8.07 41.42
CA GLY A 299 -14.41 9.27 40.59
C GLY A 299 -13.14 10.01 40.13
N ARG A 300 -11.93 9.52 40.46
CA ARG A 300 -10.66 10.10 40.01
C ARG A 300 -10.10 9.33 38.81
N ILE A 301 -9.71 10.06 37.77
CA ILE A 301 -9.14 9.48 36.56
C ILE A 301 -7.64 9.27 36.74
N SER A 302 -7.16 8.08 36.39
CA SER A 302 -5.76 7.78 36.14
C SER A 302 -5.56 7.47 34.66
N VAL A 303 -4.72 8.25 33.97
CA VAL A 303 -4.33 7.99 32.59
C VAL A 303 -3.21 6.95 32.59
N ILE A 304 -3.55 5.76 32.12
CA ILE A 304 -2.72 4.57 32.21
C ILE A 304 -1.75 4.50 31.04
N ASP A 305 -2.25 4.71 29.82
CA ASP A 305 -1.46 4.73 28.60
C ASP A 305 -2.09 5.65 27.56
N ALA A 306 -1.28 6.07 26.59
CA ALA A 306 -1.75 6.73 25.39
C ALA A 306 -1.07 6.07 24.18
N THR A 307 -1.87 5.38 23.38
CA THR A 307 -1.41 4.66 22.18
C THR A 307 -1.94 5.33 20.92
N ARG A 308 -1.24 5.20 19.80
CA ARG A 308 -1.76 5.72 18.52
C ARG A 308 -3.03 4.95 18.17
N VAL A 309 -4.07 5.65 17.73
CA VAL A 309 -5.29 4.99 17.27
C VAL A 309 -4.96 4.08 16.09
N ALA A 310 -5.28 2.78 16.22
CA ALA A 310 -5.18 1.82 15.12
C ALA A 310 -6.18 2.22 14.03
N ARG A 311 -5.71 2.35 12.79
CA ARG A 311 -6.45 3.03 11.72
C ARG A 311 -6.13 2.44 10.36
N GLY A 312 -7.08 2.50 9.43
CA GLY A 312 -6.85 2.19 8.02
C GLY A 312 -6.27 3.37 7.24
N SER A 313 -5.88 3.14 5.98
CA SER A 313 -5.30 4.13 5.06
C SER A 313 -6.13 5.42 4.95
N ARG A 314 -7.45 5.28 4.77
CA ARG A 314 -8.42 6.40 4.70
C ARG A 314 -8.36 7.29 5.95
N ALA A 315 -8.44 6.68 7.13
CA ALA A 315 -8.37 7.41 8.39
C ALA A 315 -6.98 8.03 8.60
N GLY A 316 -5.91 7.33 8.22
CA GLY A 316 -4.53 7.84 8.29
C GLY A 316 -4.33 9.15 7.52
N VAL A 317 -4.79 9.20 6.27
CA VAL A 317 -4.73 10.42 5.43
C VAL A 317 -5.49 11.57 6.08
N ARG A 318 -6.75 11.33 6.48
CA ARG A 318 -7.60 12.36 7.07
C ARG A 318 -7.01 12.91 8.37
N ILE A 319 -6.43 12.05 9.20
CA ILE A 319 -5.81 12.47 10.46
C ILE A 319 -4.57 13.33 10.20
N ALA A 320 -3.69 12.92 9.29
CA ALA A 320 -2.51 13.71 8.95
C ALA A 320 -2.90 15.12 8.46
N VAL A 321 -3.92 15.20 7.61
CA VAL A 321 -4.43 16.48 7.10
C VAL A 321 -5.11 17.30 8.19
N SER A 322 -5.90 16.67 9.05
CA SER A 322 -6.58 17.33 10.17
C SER A 322 -5.57 17.95 11.15
N LEU A 323 -4.52 17.21 11.52
CA LEU A 323 -3.46 17.71 12.39
C LEU A 323 -2.72 18.92 11.78
N ALA A 324 -2.53 18.93 10.46
CA ALA A 324 -1.90 20.06 9.78
C ALA A 324 -2.84 21.26 9.64
N ARG A 325 -4.13 21.05 9.34
CA ARG A 325 -5.14 22.11 9.31
C ARG A 325 -5.31 22.78 10.67
N ASP A 326 -5.22 22.00 11.74
CA ASP A 326 -5.31 22.50 13.11
C ASP A 326 -4.00 23.15 13.60
N GLY A 327 -2.97 23.24 12.75
CA GLY A 327 -1.68 23.87 13.08
C GLY A 327 -0.80 23.07 14.05
N ILE A 328 -1.15 21.81 14.33
CA ILE A 328 -0.41 20.94 15.26
C ILE A 328 0.88 20.42 14.61
N ILE A 329 0.86 20.19 13.29
CA ILE A 329 2.03 19.80 12.49
C ILE A 329 2.11 20.65 11.22
N PRO A 330 3.31 20.88 10.65
CA PRO A 330 3.43 21.55 9.36
C PRO A 330 2.92 20.64 8.22
N PRO A 331 2.46 21.20 7.09
CA PRO A 331 2.01 20.43 5.92
C PRO A 331 3.05 19.42 5.40
N GLU A 332 4.34 19.78 5.42
CA GLU A 332 5.43 18.88 5.03
C GLU A 332 5.50 17.64 5.92
N GLU A 333 5.24 17.77 7.22
CA GLU A 333 5.20 16.62 8.12
C GLU A 333 3.96 15.77 7.87
N ALA A 334 2.82 16.37 7.52
CA ALA A 334 1.63 15.61 7.13
C ALA A 334 1.89 14.75 5.89
N LEU A 335 2.53 15.33 4.86
CA LEU A 335 2.97 14.59 3.66
C LEU A 335 3.90 13.43 4.03
N MET A 336 4.86 13.65 4.93
CA MET A 336 5.82 12.63 5.34
C MET A 336 5.22 11.51 6.21
N ARG A 337 4.05 11.73 6.83
CA ARG A 337 3.36 10.72 7.66
C ARG A 337 2.48 9.77 6.85
N VAL A 338 2.05 10.18 5.66
CA VAL A 338 1.19 9.35 4.80
C VAL A 338 2.07 8.46 3.93
N GLU A 339 1.88 7.15 4.01
CA GLU A 339 2.55 6.24 3.07
C GLU A 339 1.93 6.40 1.67
N PRO A 340 2.72 6.59 0.59
CA PRO A 340 2.17 6.81 -0.74
C PRO A 340 1.20 5.71 -1.20
N ARG A 341 1.50 4.45 -0.86
CA ARG A 341 0.67 3.29 -1.20
C ARG A 341 -0.73 3.37 -0.59
N ALA A 342 -0.87 4.00 0.57
CA ALA A 342 -2.16 4.21 1.24
C ALA A 342 -3.13 5.02 0.38
N LEU A 343 -2.65 5.88 -0.53
CA LEU A 343 -3.51 6.65 -1.43
C LEU A 343 -4.27 5.76 -2.42
N ALA A 344 -3.71 4.61 -2.83
CA ALA A 344 -4.39 3.69 -3.74
C ALA A 344 -5.73 3.22 -3.14
N ASP A 345 -5.78 2.96 -1.83
CA ASP A 345 -6.99 2.54 -1.13
C ASP A 345 -8.11 3.59 -1.15
N LEU A 346 -7.75 4.88 -1.28
CA LEU A 346 -8.72 5.98 -1.35
C LEU A 346 -9.35 6.14 -2.74
N LEU A 347 -8.70 5.62 -3.79
CA LEU A 347 -9.15 5.78 -5.18
C LEU A 347 -10.25 4.78 -5.57
N HIS A 348 -10.32 3.66 -4.86
CA HIS A 348 -11.23 2.56 -5.15
C HIS A 348 -12.24 2.36 -4.03
N HIS A 349 -13.34 1.65 -4.35
CA HIS A 349 -14.24 1.14 -3.31
C HIS A 349 -13.49 0.14 -2.43
N GLN A 350 -13.87 0.02 -1.16
CA GLN A 350 -13.24 -0.90 -0.21
C GLN A 350 -14.32 -1.68 0.54
N VAL A 351 -14.08 -2.94 0.90
CA VAL A 351 -15.02 -3.67 1.77
C VAL A 351 -14.99 -3.05 3.16
N ASP A 352 -16.16 -2.71 3.72
CA ASP A 352 -16.24 -2.16 5.08
C ASP A 352 -15.71 -3.19 6.08
N PRO A 353 -14.64 -2.89 6.84
CA PRO A 353 -14.07 -3.83 7.82
C PRO A 353 -15.04 -4.16 8.96
N ARG A 354 -16.12 -3.40 9.14
CA ARG A 354 -17.16 -3.63 10.15
C ARG A 354 -18.23 -4.62 9.68
N ALA A 355 -18.32 -4.89 8.38
CA ALA A 355 -19.32 -5.80 7.81
C ALA A 355 -18.87 -7.26 7.94
N PRO A 356 -19.82 -8.21 8.06
CA PRO A 356 -19.48 -9.64 8.05
C PRO A 356 -18.85 -10.04 6.71
N ARG A 357 -17.82 -10.89 6.77
CA ARG A 357 -17.09 -11.40 5.60
C ARG A 357 -17.30 -12.91 5.46
N ASP A 358 -17.98 -13.33 4.40
CA ASP A 358 -18.15 -14.74 4.04
C ASP A 358 -17.12 -15.13 2.96
N VAL A 359 -15.88 -15.37 3.39
CA VAL A 359 -14.73 -15.63 2.51
C VAL A 359 -14.82 -17.03 1.92
N ILE A 360 -14.89 -17.13 0.60
CA ILE A 360 -14.92 -18.40 -0.14
C ILE A 360 -13.57 -18.81 -0.73
N ALA A 361 -12.68 -17.85 -1.01
CA ALA A 361 -11.33 -18.12 -1.48
C ALA A 361 -10.38 -16.95 -1.20
N ARG A 362 -9.08 -17.23 -1.31
CA ARG A 362 -8.01 -16.23 -1.29
C ARG A 362 -7.10 -16.42 -2.50
N GLY A 363 -6.57 -15.31 -3.01
CA GLY A 363 -5.57 -15.29 -4.07
C GLY A 363 -4.59 -14.14 -3.86
N ILE A 364 -3.83 -13.82 -4.90
CA ILE A 364 -2.88 -12.72 -4.93
C ILE A 364 -3.65 -11.42 -5.22
N ASP A 365 -3.45 -10.41 -4.38
CA ASP A 365 -3.94 -9.04 -4.46
C ASP A 365 -3.27 -8.26 -5.62
N ALA A 366 -3.64 -8.61 -6.85
CA ALA A 366 -3.00 -8.08 -8.06
C ALA A 366 -3.27 -6.60 -8.31
N SER A 367 -4.51 -6.15 -8.05
CA SER A 367 -4.94 -4.77 -8.22
C SER A 367 -5.95 -4.39 -7.12
N PRO A 368 -5.73 -3.26 -6.42
CA PRO A 368 -6.50 -2.90 -5.23
C PRO A 368 -7.94 -2.50 -5.54
N GLY A 369 -8.77 -2.48 -4.49
CA GLY A 369 -10.16 -2.06 -4.54
C GLY A 369 -11.13 -3.22 -4.38
N ALA A 370 -12.42 -2.89 -4.26
CA ALA A 370 -13.49 -3.86 -4.05
C ALA A 370 -14.65 -3.62 -5.00
N ALA A 371 -15.21 -4.70 -5.55
CA ALA A 371 -16.40 -4.62 -6.38
C ALA A 371 -17.28 -5.86 -6.24
N THR A 372 -18.58 -5.63 -6.35
CA THR A 372 -19.61 -6.67 -6.35
C THR A 372 -20.22 -6.78 -7.74
N GLY A 373 -20.41 -7.99 -8.23
CA GLY A 373 -21.05 -8.23 -9.51
C GLY A 373 -21.36 -9.69 -9.77
N ARG A 374 -22.03 -9.96 -10.89
CA ARG A 374 -22.39 -11.31 -11.31
C ARG A 374 -21.23 -12.00 -12.03
N ILE A 375 -21.02 -13.29 -11.75
CA ILE A 375 -19.98 -14.09 -12.40
C ILE A 375 -20.27 -14.21 -13.91
N VAL A 376 -19.25 -13.93 -14.73
CA VAL A 376 -19.23 -14.21 -16.18
C VAL A 376 -17.92 -14.89 -16.57
N PHE A 377 -17.96 -15.81 -17.55
CA PHE A 377 -16.80 -16.64 -17.92
C PHE A 377 -16.14 -16.27 -19.26
N SER A 378 -16.70 -15.29 -19.98
CA SER A 378 -16.21 -14.87 -21.30
C SER A 378 -16.23 -13.35 -21.45
N ALA A 379 -15.32 -12.81 -22.26
CA ALA A 379 -15.28 -11.38 -22.59
C ALA A 379 -16.58 -10.90 -23.27
N ALA A 380 -17.16 -11.73 -24.14
CA ALA A 380 -18.45 -11.44 -24.78
C ALA A 380 -19.60 -11.35 -23.76
N SER A 381 -19.65 -12.26 -22.77
CA SER A 381 -20.63 -12.20 -21.67
C SER A 381 -20.46 -10.91 -20.86
N ALA A 382 -19.22 -10.51 -20.57
CA ALA A 382 -18.92 -9.28 -19.84
C ALA A 382 -19.39 -8.02 -20.61
N GLN A 383 -19.08 -7.93 -21.91
CA GLN A 383 -19.53 -6.82 -22.76
C GLN A 383 -21.07 -6.77 -22.86
N SER A 384 -21.71 -7.94 -22.98
CA SER A 384 -23.17 -8.02 -23.01
C SER A 384 -23.81 -7.55 -21.69
N ALA A 385 -23.23 -7.90 -20.54
CA ALA A 385 -23.68 -7.42 -19.23
C ALA A 385 -23.47 -5.90 -19.09
N HIS A 386 -22.31 -5.38 -19.51
CA HIS A 386 -22.02 -3.95 -19.51
C HIS A 386 -23.01 -3.16 -20.37
N ALA A 387 -23.35 -3.65 -21.56
CA ALA A 387 -24.35 -3.03 -22.44
C ALA A 387 -25.76 -2.98 -21.81
N ARG A 388 -26.06 -3.88 -20.86
CA ARG A 388 -27.30 -3.85 -20.06
C ARG A 388 -27.18 -3.04 -18.76
N GLY A 389 -26.00 -2.48 -18.45
CA GLY A 389 -25.74 -1.80 -17.19
C GLY A 389 -25.66 -2.73 -15.98
N GLU A 390 -25.42 -4.03 -16.18
CA GLU A 390 -25.30 -5.02 -15.11
C GLU A 390 -23.82 -5.18 -14.69
N PRO A 391 -23.46 -4.96 -13.42
CA PRO A 391 -22.10 -5.16 -12.95
C PRO A 391 -21.72 -6.64 -12.99
N CYS A 392 -20.60 -6.96 -13.63
CA CYS A 392 -20.14 -8.33 -13.80
C CYS A 392 -18.67 -8.51 -13.40
N ILE A 393 -18.32 -9.74 -13.01
CA ILE A 393 -16.98 -10.13 -12.61
C ILE A 393 -16.49 -11.19 -13.59
N LEU A 394 -15.44 -10.86 -14.33
CA LEU A 394 -14.84 -11.75 -15.30
C LEU A 394 -13.99 -12.80 -14.58
N VAL A 395 -14.45 -14.04 -14.61
CA VAL A 395 -13.79 -15.20 -14.00
C VAL A 395 -13.15 -16.05 -15.08
N ARG A 396 -11.82 -16.15 -15.07
CA ARG A 396 -11.04 -16.85 -16.10
C ARG A 396 -10.01 -17.77 -15.46
N ARG A 397 -9.59 -18.81 -16.17
CA ARG A 397 -8.43 -19.61 -15.68
C ARG A 397 -7.16 -18.76 -15.71
N GLU A 398 -6.99 -18.05 -16.81
CA GLU A 398 -5.98 -17.06 -17.09
C GLU A 398 -6.56 -16.13 -18.16
N THR A 399 -6.18 -14.85 -18.18
CA THR A 399 -6.61 -13.90 -19.23
C THR A 399 -5.64 -13.90 -20.38
N VAL A 400 -6.15 -13.77 -21.60
CA VAL A 400 -5.35 -13.57 -22.83
C VAL A 400 -5.58 -12.15 -23.40
N PRO A 401 -4.77 -11.66 -24.37
CA PRO A 401 -4.95 -10.33 -24.96
C PRO A 401 -6.39 -10.04 -25.49
N GLU A 402 -7.07 -11.06 -26.00
CA GLU A 402 -8.46 -10.96 -26.46
C GLU A 402 -9.45 -10.63 -25.32
N ASP A 403 -9.10 -10.97 -24.07
CA ASP A 403 -9.95 -10.73 -22.90
C ASP A 403 -9.94 -9.25 -22.43
N ILE A 404 -9.03 -8.39 -22.94
CA ILE A 404 -8.89 -6.99 -22.52
C ILE A 404 -10.22 -6.24 -22.57
N ARG A 405 -11.01 -6.42 -23.63
CA ARG A 405 -12.32 -5.77 -23.77
C ARG A 405 -13.31 -6.27 -22.72
N GLY A 406 -13.25 -7.56 -22.39
CA GLY A 406 -14.04 -8.13 -21.30
C GLY A 406 -13.65 -7.55 -19.95
N MET A 407 -12.36 -7.33 -19.72
CA MET A 407 -11.85 -6.69 -18.50
C MET A 407 -12.36 -5.24 -18.38
N HIS A 408 -12.30 -4.45 -19.46
CA HIS A 408 -12.88 -3.09 -19.49
C HIS A 408 -14.39 -3.06 -19.19
N ALA A 409 -15.12 -4.08 -19.66
CA ALA A 409 -16.56 -4.18 -19.46
C ALA A 409 -16.94 -4.68 -18.05
N SER A 410 -16.00 -5.25 -17.30
CA SER A 410 -16.22 -5.85 -15.98
C SER A 410 -15.95 -4.86 -14.85
N VAL A 411 -16.51 -5.12 -13.66
CA VAL A 411 -16.22 -4.35 -12.44
C VAL A 411 -15.10 -4.96 -11.59
N ALA A 412 -14.75 -6.23 -11.84
CA ALA A 412 -13.55 -6.88 -11.29
C ALA A 412 -13.14 -8.09 -12.14
N VAL A 413 -11.92 -8.57 -11.92
CA VAL A 413 -11.36 -9.77 -12.57
C VAL A 413 -10.85 -10.75 -11.53
N LEU A 414 -11.16 -12.04 -11.73
CA LEU A 414 -10.71 -13.13 -10.88
C LEU A 414 -10.08 -14.22 -11.75
N THR A 415 -8.85 -14.64 -11.43
CA THR A 415 -8.21 -15.76 -12.12
C THR A 415 -7.78 -16.91 -11.21
N GLU A 416 -7.94 -18.14 -11.71
CA GLU A 416 -7.43 -19.38 -11.06
C GLU A 416 -5.89 -19.36 -11.02
N ARG A 417 -5.26 -18.89 -12.10
CA ARG A 417 -3.80 -18.87 -12.30
C ARG A 417 -3.31 -17.47 -12.60
N GLY A 418 -2.00 -17.27 -12.44
CA GLY A 418 -1.33 -16.01 -12.69
C GLY A 418 -0.68 -15.45 -11.43
N GLY A 419 0.43 -14.73 -11.62
CA GLY A 419 1.12 -13.98 -10.56
C GLY A 419 0.86 -12.49 -10.63
N THR A 420 1.51 -11.72 -9.76
CA THR A 420 1.46 -10.24 -9.70
C THR A 420 1.86 -9.55 -11.02
N THR A 421 2.59 -10.25 -11.89
CA THR A 421 3.05 -9.79 -13.22
C THR A 421 2.28 -10.38 -14.39
N SER A 422 1.25 -11.21 -14.13
CA SER A 422 0.42 -11.79 -15.18
C SER A 422 -0.35 -10.72 -15.98
N HIS A 423 -0.74 -11.07 -17.21
CA HIS A 423 -1.54 -10.21 -18.09
C HIS A 423 -2.74 -9.57 -17.36
N ALA A 424 -3.52 -10.38 -16.63
CA ALA A 424 -4.65 -9.90 -15.82
C ALA A 424 -4.24 -8.81 -14.82
N ALA A 425 -3.17 -9.05 -14.06
CA ALA A 425 -2.72 -8.14 -13.01
C ALA A 425 -2.24 -6.79 -13.59
N VAL A 426 -1.49 -6.83 -14.70
CA VAL A 426 -0.94 -5.63 -15.34
C VAL A 426 -2.05 -4.77 -15.92
N ILE A 427 -2.97 -5.38 -16.68
CA ILE A 427 -4.09 -4.66 -17.28
C ILE A 427 -5.01 -4.13 -16.19
N ALA A 428 -5.36 -4.93 -15.19
CA ALA A 428 -6.23 -4.50 -14.10
C ALA A 428 -5.68 -3.30 -13.33
N ARG A 429 -4.37 -3.27 -13.02
CA ARG A 429 -3.71 -2.10 -12.39
C ARG A 429 -3.71 -0.87 -13.29
N GLY A 430 -3.57 -1.06 -14.60
CA GLY A 430 -3.71 0.02 -15.58
C GLY A 430 -5.10 0.66 -15.54
N LEU A 431 -6.12 -0.19 -15.48
CA LEU A 431 -7.54 0.21 -15.47
C LEU A 431 -8.07 0.65 -14.10
N GLY A 432 -7.30 0.44 -13.02
CA GLY A 432 -7.82 0.64 -11.66
C GLY A 432 -8.95 -0.33 -11.31
N LEU A 433 -8.93 -1.51 -11.93
CA LEU A 433 -9.93 -2.55 -11.80
C LEU A 433 -9.53 -3.51 -10.66
N PRO A 434 -10.37 -3.78 -9.65
CA PRO A 434 -10.08 -4.78 -8.63
C PRO A 434 -9.76 -6.13 -9.26
N CYS A 435 -8.63 -6.72 -8.88
CA CYS A 435 -8.21 -7.99 -9.47
C CYS A 435 -7.51 -8.90 -8.47
N ILE A 436 -7.96 -10.15 -8.44
CA ILE A 436 -7.32 -11.24 -7.72
C ILE A 436 -6.85 -12.26 -8.75
N VAL A 437 -5.57 -12.62 -8.68
CA VAL A 437 -4.96 -13.63 -9.56
C VAL A 437 -4.44 -14.81 -8.75
N GLY A 438 -4.32 -15.98 -9.37
CA GLY A 438 -3.74 -17.14 -8.69
C GLY A 438 -4.57 -17.62 -7.49
N ALA A 439 -5.90 -17.55 -7.57
CA ALA A 439 -6.79 -17.99 -6.50
C ALA A 439 -6.80 -19.53 -6.38
N SER A 440 -5.80 -20.09 -5.71
CA SER A 440 -5.54 -21.53 -5.60
C SER A 440 -6.66 -22.35 -4.93
N GLY A 441 -7.57 -21.69 -4.19
CA GLY A 441 -8.76 -22.31 -3.61
C GLY A 441 -9.95 -22.45 -4.56
N LEU A 442 -9.83 -21.99 -5.81
CA LEU A 442 -10.90 -22.03 -6.82
C LEU A 442 -10.56 -22.99 -7.95
N THR A 443 -11.56 -23.74 -8.42
CA THR A 443 -11.48 -24.50 -9.66
C THR A 443 -12.58 -24.03 -10.61
N ILE A 444 -12.19 -23.57 -11.79
CA ILE A 444 -13.09 -23.04 -12.80
C ILE A 444 -13.39 -24.12 -13.83
N ASP A 445 -14.67 -24.45 -14.01
CA ASP A 445 -15.15 -25.29 -15.12
C ASP A 445 -15.82 -24.40 -16.16
N ALA A 446 -15.08 -24.09 -17.23
CA ALA A 446 -15.56 -23.24 -18.31
C ALA A 446 -16.69 -23.89 -19.13
N ARG A 447 -16.79 -25.22 -19.17
CA ARG A 447 -17.85 -25.92 -19.92
C ARG A 447 -19.16 -25.92 -19.13
N ALA A 448 -19.06 -26.18 -17.83
CA ALA A 448 -20.20 -26.14 -16.92
C ALA A 448 -20.58 -24.72 -16.47
N ARG A 449 -19.76 -23.70 -16.82
CA ARG A 449 -19.93 -22.30 -16.41
C ARG A 449 -20.13 -22.19 -14.90
N SER A 450 -19.22 -22.82 -14.16
CA SER A 450 -19.25 -22.85 -12.69
C SER A 450 -17.86 -22.69 -12.07
N VAL A 451 -17.84 -22.16 -10.85
CA VAL A 451 -16.66 -22.05 -10.00
C VAL A 451 -16.89 -22.88 -8.75
N ARG A 452 -15.94 -23.75 -8.41
CA ARG A 452 -15.93 -24.49 -7.15
C ARG A 452 -14.95 -23.86 -6.17
N ALA A 453 -15.44 -23.52 -4.98
CA ALA A 453 -14.67 -22.97 -3.87
C ALA A 453 -14.85 -23.88 -2.64
N GLY A 454 -13.92 -24.83 -2.45
CA GLY A 454 -14.07 -25.89 -1.44
C GLY A 454 -15.34 -26.73 -1.67
N SER A 455 -16.29 -26.67 -0.74
CA SER A 455 -17.60 -27.37 -0.84
C SER A 455 -18.68 -26.57 -1.57
N ARG A 456 -18.48 -25.28 -1.84
CA ARG A 456 -19.46 -24.42 -2.51
C ARG A 456 -19.27 -24.43 -4.03
N ILE A 457 -20.38 -24.42 -4.75
CA ILE A 457 -20.40 -24.31 -6.22
C ILE A 457 -21.22 -23.08 -6.57
N LEU A 458 -20.61 -22.18 -7.35
CA LEU A 458 -21.22 -20.96 -7.86
C LEU A 458 -21.35 -21.08 -9.38
N HIS A 459 -22.41 -20.52 -9.93
CA HIS A 459 -22.73 -20.58 -11.36
C HIS A 459 -22.63 -19.19 -12.00
N GLU A 460 -22.62 -19.15 -13.33
CA GLU A 460 -22.75 -17.89 -14.07
C GLU A 460 -24.02 -17.15 -13.62
N GLY A 461 -23.89 -15.85 -13.35
CA GLY A 461 -24.98 -15.02 -12.83
C GLY A 461 -25.04 -14.92 -11.30
N ASP A 462 -24.41 -15.83 -10.56
CA ASP A 462 -24.31 -15.70 -9.09
C ASP A 462 -23.47 -14.47 -8.72
N GLU A 463 -23.84 -13.83 -7.62
CA GLU A 463 -23.20 -12.61 -7.17
C GLU A 463 -22.07 -12.90 -6.18
N ILE A 464 -20.91 -12.29 -6.43
CA ILE A 464 -19.75 -12.35 -5.55
C ILE A 464 -19.16 -10.96 -5.37
N THR A 465 -18.36 -10.80 -4.32
CA THR A 465 -17.55 -9.59 -4.10
C THR A 465 -16.08 -9.93 -4.13
N ILE A 466 -15.32 -9.16 -4.91
CA ILE A 466 -13.85 -9.24 -4.98
C ILE A 466 -13.30 -8.13 -4.10
N ASP A 467 -12.50 -8.47 -3.09
CA ASP A 467 -11.65 -7.55 -2.33
C ASP A 467 -10.21 -7.72 -2.82
N GLY A 468 -9.88 -6.96 -3.88
CA GLY A 468 -8.55 -6.94 -4.49
C GLY A 468 -7.48 -6.30 -3.60
N SER A 469 -7.86 -5.61 -2.52
CA SER A 469 -6.91 -5.05 -1.55
C SER A 469 -6.45 -6.09 -0.52
N SER A 470 -7.31 -7.02 -0.13
CA SER A 470 -6.95 -8.12 0.80
C SER A 470 -6.73 -9.47 0.12
N GLY A 471 -6.95 -9.56 -1.20
CA GLY A 471 -6.90 -10.82 -1.95
C GLY A 471 -8.02 -11.79 -1.55
N GLU A 472 -9.17 -11.30 -1.06
CA GLU A 472 -10.28 -12.12 -0.57
C GLU A 472 -11.43 -12.15 -1.59
N VAL A 473 -11.99 -13.33 -1.83
CA VAL A 473 -13.23 -13.51 -2.59
C VAL A 473 -14.35 -13.80 -1.60
N LEU A 474 -15.42 -13.02 -1.66
CA LEU A 474 -16.57 -13.12 -0.75
C LEU A 474 -17.82 -13.61 -1.49
N ALA A 475 -18.63 -14.44 -0.85
CA ALA A 475 -19.94 -14.81 -1.38
C ALA A 475 -20.95 -13.66 -1.22
N GLY A 476 -21.74 -13.37 -2.27
CA GLY A 476 -22.76 -12.33 -2.29
C GLY A 476 -22.22 -10.89 -2.31
N ALA A 477 -23.12 -9.93 -2.11
CA ALA A 477 -22.80 -8.52 -1.94
C ALA A 477 -22.26 -8.22 -0.54
N ALA A 478 -21.00 -7.80 -0.45
CA ALA A 478 -20.47 -7.18 0.76
C ALA A 478 -20.81 -5.68 0.81
N VAL A 479 -20.84 -5.11 2.01
CA VAL A 479 -21.01 -3.65 2.17
C VAL A 479 -19.72 -2.95 1.75
N LEU A 480 -19.81 -2.09 0.74
CA LEU A 480 -18.68 -1.34 0.20
C LEU A 480 -18.67 0.10 0.70
N LEU A 481 -17.48 0.62 1.01
CA LEU A 481 -17.20 2.02 1.25
C LEU A 481 -16.81 2.70 -0.08
N PRO A 482 -17.40 3.84 -0.44
CA PRO A 482 -17.06 4.54 -1.68
C PRO A 482 -15.66 5.15 -1.62
N PRO A 483 -15.01 5.43 -2.78
CA PRO A 483 -13.73 6.14 -2.84
C PRO A 483 -13.73 7.42 -2.01
N ALA A 484 -12.64 7.66 -1.27
CA ALA A 484 -12.50 8.81 -0.37
C ALA A 484 -11.69 9.94 -1.05
N LEU A 485 -12.20 10.44 -2.17
CA LEU A 485 -11.64 11.60 -2.88
C LEU A 485 -12.22 12.91 -2.31
N ASP A 486 -12.10 13.07 -1.00
CA ASP A 486 -12.71 14.17 -0.23
C ASP A 486 -11.75 15.37 -0.05
N ASP A 487 -12.18 16.36 0.74
CA ASP A 487 -11.40 17.56 1.03
C ASP A 487 -10.03 17.26 1.66
N ALA A 488 -9.89 16.14 2.38
CA ALA A 488 -8.61 15.78 2.98
C ALA A 488 -7.65 15.27 1.91
N PHE A 489 -8.13 14.42 1.01
CA PHE A 489 -7.35 13.97 -0.15
C PHE A 489 -6.91 15.17 -1.00
N THR A 490 -7.84 16.05 -1.37
CA THR A 490 -7.55 17.22 -2.22
C THR A 490 -6.49 18.12 -1.57
N GLN A 491 -6.65 18.44 -0.28
CA GLN A 491 -5.68 19.24 0.46
C GLN A 491 -4.30 18.62 0.51
N LEU A 492 -4.21 17.30 0.74
CA LEU A 492 -2.93 16.60 0.75
C LEU A 492 -2.26 16.70 -0.62
N MET A 493 -3.02 16.56 -1.70
CA MET A 493 -2.50 16.67 -3.07
C MET A 493 -2.08 18.10 -3.43
N ASP A 494 -2.77 19.11 -2.92
CA ASP A 494 -2.38 20.52 -3.06
C ASP A 494 -1.05 20.79 -2.35
N TRP A 495 -0.90 20.33 -1.09
CA TRP A 495 0.38 20.44 -0.39
C TRP A 495 1.50 19.67 -1.08
N ALA A 496 1.20 18.51 -1.66
CA ALA A 496 2.18 17.76 -2.45
C ALA A 496 2.61 18.54 -3.71
N ALA A 497 1.70 19.29 -4.34
CA ALA A 497 2.04 20.19 -5.45
C ALA A 497 2.93 21.35 -4.98
N ASP A 498 2.60 21.98 -3.85
CA ASP A 498 3.36 23.10 -3.26
C ASP A 498 4.76 22.70 -2.79
N ALA A 499 4.91 21.47 -2.28
CA ALA A 499 6.22 20.92 -1.94
C ALA A 499 7.14 20.80 -3.16
N GLY A 500 6.55 20.71 -4.36
CA GLY A 500 7.24 20.56 -5.63
C GLY A 500 7.87 19.17 -5.79
N GLY A 501 8.76 19.05 -6.77
CA GLY A 501 9.48 17.82 -7.06
C GLY A 501 9.57 17.53 -8.55
N MET A 502 9.92 16.29 -8.86
CA MET A 502 9.94 15.77 -10.23
C MET A 502 8.52 15.76 -10.82
N GLY A 503 8.40 16.00 -12.12
CA GLY A 503 7.11 16.01 -12.78
C GLY A 503 6.43 14.64 -12.77
N VAL A 504 5.10 14.63 -12.82
CA VAL A 504 4.31 13.39 -12.90
C VAL A 504 3.32 13.49 -14.05
N ARG A 505 3.53 12.65 -15.06
CA ARG A 505 2.64 12.46 -16.20
C ARG A 505 1.91 11.12 -16.10
N ALA A 506 0.93 10.91 -16.98
CA ALA A 506 0.18 9.67 -17.05
C ALA A 506 0.53 8.84 -18.30
N ASN A 507 0.44 7.52 -18.16
CA ASN A 507 0.33 6.59 -19.26
C ASN A 507 -1.16 6.47 -19.57
N ALA A 508 -1.61 7.02 -20.70
CA ALA A 508 -3.02 7.11 -21.05
C ALA A 508 -3.17 6.91 -22.54
N ASP A 509 -3.92 5.87 -22.92
CA ASP A 509 -4.06 5.43 -24.31
C ASP A 509 -5.44 5.80 -24.87
N THR A 510 -6.44 6.01 -24.00
CA THR A 510 -7.82 6.34 -24.36
C THR A 510 -8.26 7.72 -23.84
N PRO A 511 -9.32 8.34 -24.42
CA PRO A 511 -9.92 9.56 -23.89
C PRO A 511 -10.36 9.43 -22.42
N GLU A 512 -10.88 8.27 -22.01
CA GLU A 512 -11.29 7.99 -20.64
C GLU A 512 -10.08 8.04 -19.68
N ASP A 513 -8.98 7.39 -20.05
CA ASP A 513 -7.73 7.42 -19.29
C ASP A 513 -7.18 8.84 -19.17
N ALA A 514 -7.21 9.61 -20.26
CA ALA A 514 -6.74 10.99 -20.28
C ALA A 514 -7.59 11.89 -19.36
N ARG A 515 -8.91 11.71 -19.33
CA ARG A 515 -9.79 12.43 -18.38
C ARG A 515 -9.51 12.03 -16.94
N ALA A 516 -9.30 10.74 -16.68
CA ALA A 516 -8.92 10.26 -15.35
C ALA A 516 -7.57 10.86 -14.90
N ALA A 517 -6.56 10.85 -15.77
CA ALA A 517 -5.27 11.47 -15.52
C ALA A 517 -5.39 12.98 -15.23
N ARG A 518 -6.22 13.70 -16.00
CA ARG A 518 -6.49 15.12 -15.79
C ARG A 518 -7.18 15.39 -14.46
N ARG A 519 -8.14 14.54 -14.05
CA ARG A 519 -8.81 14.60 -12.74
C ARG A 519 -7.83 14.46 -11.58
N PHE A 520 -6.80 13.61 -11.73
CA PHE A 520 -5.72 13.47 -10.75
C PHE A 520 -4.58 14.50 -10.91
N GLN A 521 -4.80 15.52 -11.75
CA GLN A 521 -3.87 16.61 -12.06
C GLN A 521 -2.51 16.11 -12.57
N ALA A 522 -2.50 15.09 -13.43
CA ALA A 522 -1.31 14.72 -14.18
C ALA A 522 -0.84 15.92 -15.05
N GLN A 523 0.47 16.09 -15.14
CA GLN A 523 1.11 17.22 -15.84
C GLN A 523 1.33 16.95 -17.35
N GLY A 524 0.58 15.98 -17.91
CA GLY A 524 0.65 15.58 -19.31
C GLY A 524 0.50 14.08 -19.47
N ILE A 525 0.57 13.61 -20.71
CA ILE A 525 0.72 12.19 -21.04
C ILE A 525 2.20 11.94 -21.32
N GLY A 526 2.82 11.00 -20.60
CA GLY A 526 4.21 10.61 -20.80
C GLY A 526 4.36 9.35 -21.66
N LEU A 527 3.27 8.62 -21.88
CA LEU A 527 3.18 7.48 -22.78
C LEU A 527 1.73 7.25 -23.23
N CYS A 528 1.46 7.47 -24.51
CA CYS A 528 0.27 7.00 -25.21
C CYS A 528 0.70 5.88 -26.17
N ARG A 529 0.21 4.67 -25.93
CA ARG A 529 0.46 3.48 -26.75
C ARG A 529 -0.52 3.45 -27.91
N THR A 530 0.00 3.52 -29.13
CA THR A 530 -0.85 3.54 -30.33
C THR A 530 -1.40 2.16 -30.69
N GLU A 531 -0.77 1.09 -30.20
CA GLU A 531 -1.15 -0.31 -30.45
C GLU A 531 -2.60 -0.61 -30.09
N HIS A 532 -3.04 -0.14 -28.91
CA HIS A 532 -4.39 -0.35 -28.41
C HIS A 532 -5.44 0.28 -29.33
N MET A 533 -5.07 1.33 -30.06
CA MET A 533 -5.93 1.97 -31.05
C MET A 533 -6.09 1.13 -32.32
N PHE A 534 -5.23 0.14 -32.61
CA PHE A 534 -5.36 -0.72 -33.80
C PHE A 534 -6.20 -1.98 -33.55
N PHE A 535 -6.35 -2.38 -32.29
CA PHE A 535 -7.10 -3.58 -31.92
C PHE A 535 -8.63 -3.41 -31.99
N ASP A 536 -9.15 -2.23 -32.35
CA ASP A 536 -10.58 -2.00 -32.56
C ASP A 536 -11.13 -2.91 -33.69
N ALA A 537 -12.35 -3.43 -33.52
CA ALA A 537 -12.96 -4.36 -34.47
C ALA A 537 -13.20 -3.72 -35.84
N GLU A 538 -13.39 -2.39 -35.88
CA GLU A 538 -13.54 -1.65 -37.14
C GLU A 538 -12.20 -1.46 -37.88
N ARG A 539 -11.07 -1.54 -37.16
CA ARG A 539 -9.72 -1.25 -37.69
C ARG A 539 -8.95 -2.52 -38.02
N LEU A 540 -9.20 -3.59 -37.27
CA LEU A 540 -8.51 -4.87 -37.40
C LEU A 540 -8.55 -5.44 -38.84
N PRO A 541 -9.66 -5.37 -39.60
CA PRO A 541 -9.67 -5.82 -40.99
C PRO A 541 -8.69 -5.05 -41.88
N ALA A 542 -8.66 -3.72 -41.80
CA ALA A 542 -7.74 -2.89 -42.59
C ALA A 542 -6.27 -3.12 -42.18
N MET A 543 -6.02 -3.36 -40.90
CA MET A 543 -4.68 -3.73 -40.41
C MET A 543 -4.24 -5.09 -40.97
N ARG A 544 -5.13 -6.08 -40.99
CA ARG A 544 -4.86 -7.41 -41.57
C ARG A 544 -4.63 -7.33 -43.08
N GLU A 545 -5.43 -6.56 -43.81
CA GLU A 545 -5.18 -6.28 -45.24
C GLU A 545 -3.78 -5.70 -45.47
N MET A 546 -3.34 -4.74 -44.65
CA MET A 546 -1.99 -4.15 -44.75
C MET A 546 -0.88 -5.19 -44.56
N ILE A 547 -1.05 -6.15 -43.64
CA ILE A 547 -0.07 -7.22 -43.37
C ILE A 547 0.11 -8.14 -44.59
N PHE A 548 -0.97 -8.36 -45.34
CA PHE A 548 -1.01 -9.23 -46.51
C PHE A 548 -0.68 -8.51 -47.83
N ALA A 549 -0.59 -7.17 -47.82
CA ALA A 549 -0.22 -6.40 -49.00
C ALA A 549 1.26 -6.60 -49.40
N ASP A 550 1.49 -6.83 -50.69
CA ASP A 550 2.83 -7.09 -51.25
C ASP A 550 3.57 -5.81 -51.66
N THR A 551 2.85 -4.76 -52.07
CA THR A 551 3.46 -3.50 -52.53
C THR A 551 3.31 -2.37 -51.50
N PRO A 552 4.25 -1.39 -51.49
CA PRO A 552 4.11 -0.19 -50.65
C PRO A 552 2.83 0.61 -50.91
N ASP A 553 2.36 0.67 -52.15
CA ASP A 553 1.17 1.44 -52.51
C ASP A 553 -0.12 0.75 -52.00
N ASP A 554 -0.18 -0.59 -52.05
CA ASP A 554 -1.30 -1.34 -51.48
C ASP A 554 -1.36 -1.18 -49.94
N ARG A 555 -0.20 -1.19 -49.27
CA ARG A 555 -0.12 -0.92 -47.82
C ARG A 555 -0.66 0.46 -47.46
N ARG A 556 -0.32 1.48 -48.27
CA ARG A 556 -0.83 2.84 -48.06
C ARG A 556 -2.34 2.90 -48.19
N LEU A 557 -2.93 2.24 -49.18
CA LEU A 557 -4.40 2.19 -49.36
C LEU A 557 -5.10 1.60 -48.13
N SER A 558 -4.58 0.52 -47.56
CA SER A 558 -5.12 -0.05 -46.31
C SER A 558 -4.95 0.91 -45.13
N LEU A 559 -3.81 1.57 -45.01
CA LEU A 559 -3.51 2.51 -43.92
C LEU A 559 -4.32 3.81 -44.01
N ASP A 560 -4.67 4.28 -45.22
CA ASP A 560 -5.52 5.45 -45.44
C ASP A 560 -6.94 5.25 -44.88
N ARG A 561 -7.41 4.00 -44.76
CA ARG A 561 -8.67 3.66 -44.07
C ARG A 561 -8.57 3.83 -42.55
N ILE A 562 -7.38 3.62 -41.98
CA ILE A 562 -7.12 3.72 -40.53
C ILE A 562 -6.83 5.17 -40.11
N LEU A 563 -6.17 5.94 -40.99
CA LEU A 563 -5.78 7.35 -40.79
C LEU A 563 -6.89 8.22 -40.16
N PRO A 564 -8.12 8.31 -40.70
CA PRO A 564 -9.15 9.19 -40.14
C PRO A 564 -9.58 8.79 -38.74
N MET A 565 -9.50 7.51 -38.40
CA MET A 565 -9.88 6.98 -37.09
C MET A 565 -8.83 7.35 -36.04
N GLN A 566 -7.54 7.12 -36.33
CA GLN A 566 -6.46 7.55 -35.43
C GLN A 566 -6.39 9.06 -35.25
N ARG A 567 -6.60 9.83 -36.33
CA ARG A 567 -6.66 11.28 -36.24
C ARG A 567 -7.73 11.74 -35.24
N GLN A 568 -8.89 11.08 -35.24
CA GLN A 568 -9.97 11.41 -34.30
C GLN A 568 -9.60 11.07 -32.86
N ASP A 569 -8.93 9.94 -32.62
CA ASP A 569 -8.46 9.56 -31.29
C ASP A 569 -7.45 10.59 -30.76
N PHE A 570 -6.44 10.94 -31.56
CA PHE A 570 -5.44 11.93 -31.19
C PHE A 570 -6.07 13.32 -30.98
N ALA A 571 -7.01 13.73 -31.83
CA ALA A 571 -7.70 15.00 -31.66
C ALA A 571 -8.44 15.05 -30.32
N SER A 572 -9.11 13.95 -29.95
CA SER A 572 -9.80 13.82 -28.66
C SER A 572 -8.82 13.89 -27.48
N LEU A 573 -7.68 13.20 -27.57
CA LEU A 573 -6.62 13.24 -26.54
C LEU A 573 -6.05 14.65 -26.37
N PHE A 574 -5.75 15.34 -27.47
CA PHE A 574 -5.23 16.71 -27.46
C PHE A 574 -6.24 17.71 -26.92
N GLU A 575 -7.53 17.58 -27.26
CA GLU A 575 -8.59 18.42 -26.70
C GLU A 575 -8.72 18.25 -25.17
N ILE A 576 -8.63 17.01 -24.67
CA ILE A 576 -8.68 16.72 -23.22
C ILE A 576 -7.43 17.27 -22.49
N MET A 577 -6.27 17.15 -23.12
CA MET A 577 -4.97 17.56 -22.57
C MET A 577 -4.53 18.94 -23.07
N ALA A 578 -5.48 19.81 -23.41
CA ALA A 578 -5.20 21.17 -23.86
C ALA A 578 -4.25 21.91 -22.88
N GLY A 579 -3.20 22.51 -23.44
CA GLY A 579 -2.14 23.20 -22.70
C GLY A 579 -1.11 22.29 -22.01
N LEU A 580 -1.19 20.96 -22.18
CA LEU A 580 -0.24 19.99 -21.65
C LEU A 580 0.44 19.17 -22.75
N PRO A 581 1.67 18.68 -22.51
CA PRO A 581 2.37 17.81 -23.45
C PRO A 581 1.74 16.41 -23.51
N VAL A 582 1.72 15.84 -24.72
CA VAL A 582 1.22 14.50 -24.98
C VAL A 582 2.26 13.70 -25.75
N THR A 583 2.91 12.76 -25.06
CA THR A 583 3.91 11.85 -25.64
C THR A 583 3.25 10.63 -26.26
N ILE A 584 3.36 10.48 -27.57
CA ILE A 584 2.78 9.40 -28.36
C ILE A 584 3.90 8.48 -28.83
N ARG A 585 3.81 7.20 -28.44
CA ARG A 585 4.73 6.18 -28.90
C ARG A 585 4.24 5.61 -30.22
N LEU A 586 5.10 5.64 -31.22
CA LEU A 586 4.83 5.02 -32.52
C LEU A 586 4.67 3.50 -32.38
N PHE A 587 4.13 2.87 -33.42
CA PHE A 587 3.82 1.45 -33.44
C PHE A 587 5.02 0.58 -33.03
N ASP A 588 4.79 -0.27 -32.04
CA ASP A 588 5.79 -1.09 -31.35
C ASP A 588 5.67 -2.63 -31.53
N PRO A 589 4.49 -3.27 -31.63
CA PRO A 589 4.36 -4.72 -31.56
C PRO A 589 4.68 -5.36 -32.91
N PRO A 590 5.05 -6.65 -32.91
CA PRO A 590 5.21 -7.40 -34.15
C PRO A 590 3.86 -7.65 -34.84
N LEU A 591 3.88 -7.79 -36.16
CA LEU A 591 2.66 -7.91 -36.96
C LEU A 591 1.83 -9.17 -36.66
N HIS A 592 2.47 -10.25 -36.18
CA HIS A 592 1.76 -11.50 -35.88
C HIS A 592 0.79 -11.38 -34.70
N GLU A 593 0.92 -10.38 -33.83
CA GLU A 593 -0.04 -10.13 -32.74
C GLU A 593 -1.44 -9.72 -33.24
N PHE A 594 -1.58 -9.29 -34.50
CA PHE A 594 -2.87 -8.93 -35.10
C PHE A 594 -3.51 -10.07 -35.89
N LEU A 595 -2.83 -11.21 -35.96
CA LEU A 595 -3.25 -12.38 -36.73
C LEU A 595 -3.91 -13.43 -35.81
N PRO A 596 -4.94 -14.13 -36.28
CA PRO A 596 -5.58 -15.19 -35.51
C PRO A 596 -4.65 -16.39 -35.35
N HIS A 597 -4.74 -17.05 -34.20
CA HIS A 597 -3.93 -18.23 -33.88
C HIS A 597 -4.69 -19.55 -34.06
N ASP A 598 -6.00 -19.49 -34.17
CA ASP A 598 -6.87 -20.66 -34.26
C ASP A 598 -7.33 -20.91 -35.71
N ARG A 599 -7.76 -22.15 -35.98
CA ARG A 599 -8.10 -22.58 -37.33
C ARG A 599 -9.37 -21.93 -37.87
N GLU A 600 -10.29 -21.52 -36.99
CA GLU A 600 -11.53 -20.84 -37.39
C GLU A 600 -11.21 -19.40 -37.76
N GLY A 601 -10.47 -18.67 -36.92
CA GLY A 601 -10.00 -17.32 -37.23
C GLY A 601 -9.15 -17.25 -38.51
N LEU A 602 -8.30 -18.24 -38.78
CA LEU A 602 -7.55 -18.32 -40.05
C LEU A 602 -8.46 -18.50 -41.27
N ARG A 603 -9.58 -19.23 -41.14
CA ARG A 603 -10.56 -19.37 -42.23
C ARG A 603 -11.33 -18.08 -42.47
N GLU A 604 -11.80 -17.44 -41.41
CA GLU A 604 -12.47 -16.14 -41.51
C GLU A 604 -11.57 -15.10 -42.16
N LEU A 605 -10.28 -15.10 -41.80
CA LEU A 605 -9.29 -14.22 -42.40
C LEU A 605 -9.12 -14.50 -43.90
N ALA A 606 -9.00 -15.77 -44.29
CA ALA A 606 -8.90 -16.19 -45.69
C ALA A 606 -10.13 -15.77 -46.52
N GLU A 607 -11.34 -15.95 -45.97
CA GLU A 607 -12.58 -15.48 -46.60
C GLU A 607 -12.62 -13.95 -46.73
N SER A 608 -12.18 -13.21 -45.70
CA SER A 608 -12.20 -11.74 -45.71
C SER A 608 -11.22 -11.11 -46.69
N LEU A 609 -10.09 -11.77 -46.95
CA LEU A 609 -9.03 -11.31 -47.86
C LEU A 609 -9.18 -11.87 -49.28
N ASP A 610 -10.15 -12.76 -49.51
CA ASP A 610 -10.31 -13.51 -50.77
C ASP A 610 -9.02 -14.27 -51.16
N LEU A 611 -8.38 -14.92 -50.18
CA LEU A 611 -7.13 -15.67 -50.34
C LEU A 611 -7.32 -17.16 -49.99
N PRO A 612 -6.55 -18.09 -50.60
CA PRO A 612 -6.52 -19.48 -50.17
C PRO A 612 -6.07 -19.61 -48.70
N LEU A 613 -6.76 -20.46 -47.92
CA LEU A 613 -6.38 -20.73 -46.52
C LEU A 613 -4.92 -21.19 -46.37
N SER A 614 -4.38 -21.91 -47.36
CA SER A 614 -2.97 -22.33 -47.39
C SER A 614 -2.02 -21.13 -47.33
N ASP A 615 -2.33 -20.08 -48.09
CA ASP A 615 -1.47 -18.93 -48.28
C ASP A 615 -1.52 -18.03 -47.04
N VAL A 616 -2.72 -17.90 -46.46
CA VAL A 616 -2.92 -17.25 -45.16
C VAL A 616 -2.16 -17.97 -44.06
N THR A 617 -2.27 -19.29 -43.99
CA THR A 617 -1.58 -20.09 -42.98
C THR A 617 -0.06 -19.95 -43.14
N GLN A 618 0.46 -20.06 -44.36
CA GLN A 618 1.89 -19.92 -44.64
C GLN A 618 2.41 -18.52 -44.27
N ARG A 619 1.64 -17.46 -44.55
CA ARG A 619 2.02 -16.09 -44.21
C ARG A 619 2.04 -15.86 -42.70
N VAL A 620 1.04 -16.38 -41.98
CA VAL A 620 0.97 -16.30 -40.51
C VAL A 620 2.15 -17.04 -39.88
N GLU A 621 2.45 -18.25 -40.35
CA GLU A 621 3.62 -19.02 -39.92
C GLU A 621 4.94 -18.28 -40.20
N ALA A 622 5.06 -17.62 -41.36
CA ALA A 622 6.25 -16.85 -41.73
C ALA A 622 6.45 -15.58 -40.87
N LEU A 623 5.37 -14.98 -40.37
CA LEU A 623 5.42 -13.81 -39.48
C LEU A 623 5.56 -14.20 -38.01
N THR A 624 5.32 -15.48 -37.68
CA THR A 624 5.47 -16.00 -36.32
C THR A 624 6.94 -16.07 -35.94
N GLU A 625 7.28 -15.50 -34.79
CA GLU A 625 8.66 -15.45 -34.31
C GLU A 625 8.84 -16.34 -33.07
N PHE A 626 10.03 -16.92 -32.91
CA PHE A 626 10.36 -17.70 -31.72
C PHE A 626 10.37 -16.86 -30.44
N ASN A 627 10.83 -15.61 -30.53
CA ASN A 627 10.91 -14.67 -29.40
C ASN A 627 10.36 -13.29 -29.83
N PRO A 628 9.03 -13.12 -29.89
CA PRO A 628 8.39 -11.88 -30.36
C PRO A 628 8.90 -10.60 -29.69
N MET A 629 9.24 -10.69 -28.39
CA MET A 629 9.74 -9.55 -27.62
C MET A 629 11.06 -8.96 -28.16
N LEU A 630 11.89 -9.79 -28.84
CA LEU A 630 13.19 -9.37 -29.38
C LEU A 630 13.19 -9.30 -30.91
N GLY A 631 12.05 -9.51 -31.56
CA GLY A 631 11.93 -9.72 -33.00
C GLY A 631 11.67 -8.45 -33.83
N MET A 632 10.88 -8.61 -34.88
CA MET A 632 10.64 -7.61 -35.93
C MET A 632 9.54 -6.63 -35.53
N ARG A 633 9.91 -5.70 -34.64
CA ARG A 633 8.98 -4.79 -33.97
C ARG A 633 9.60 -3.39 -33.76
N GLY A 634 8.83 -2.44 -33.27
CA GLY A 634 9.29 -1.07 -32.97
C GLY A 634 9.95 -0.37 -34.16
N VAL A 635 11.05 0.35 -33.90
CA VAL A 635 11.78 1.09 -34.95
C VAL A 635 12.21 0.22 -36.13
N ARG A 636 12.46 -1.08 -35.91
CA ARG A 636 12.87 -2.01 -36.97
C ARG A 636 11.76 -2.17 -37.99
N LEU A 637 10.54 -2.39 -37.51
CA LEU A 637 9.35 -2.47 -38.34
C LEU A 637 9.05 -1.13 -39.02
N GLY A 638 9.16 -0.02 -38.29
CA GLY A 638 9.00 1.33 -38.86
C GLY A 638 10.06 1.71 -39.90
N ILE A 639 11.20 1.03 -39.97
CA ILE A 639 12.21 1.22 -41.03
C ILE A 639 11.89 0.35 -42.25
N THR A 640 11.47 -0.91 -42.04
CA THR A 640 11.18 -1.84 -43.15
C THR A 640 9.81 -1.64 -43.79
N VAL A 641 8.83 -1.19 -43.01
CA VAL A 641 7.46 -0.90 -43.45
C VAL A 641 7.12 0.53 -43.01
N PRO A 642 7.79 1.53 -43.62
CA PRO A 642 7.76 2.89 -43.11
C PRO A 642 6.41 3.59 -43.30
N GLU A 643 5.53 3.05 -44.14
CA GLU A 643 4.19 3.57 -44.38
C GLU A 643 3.38 3.64 -43.08
N ILE A 644 3.64 2.74 -42.11
CA ILE A 644 3.00 2.73 -40.80
C ILE A 644 3.33 4.02 -40.04
N TYR A 645 4.63 4.36 -39.94
CA TYR A 645 5.07 5.57 -39.22
C TYR A 645 4.68 6.85 -39.97
N ASP A 646 4.71 6.83 -41.31
CA ASP A 646 4.28 7.96 -42.13
C ASP A 646 2.78 8.26 -41.88
N MET A 647 1.92 7.23 -41.85
CA MET A 647 0.49 7.38 -41.53
C MET A 647 0.27 7.89 -40.11
N GLN A 648 0.95 7.31 -39.11
CA GLN A 648 0.82 7.74 -37.72
C GLN A 648 1.26 9.20 -37.52
N ALA A 649 2.41 9.59 -38.09
CA ALA A 649 2.89 10.96 -38.02
C ALA A 649 1.88 11.93 -38.67
N ARG A 650 1.30 11.55 -39.81
CA ARG A 650 0.25 12.36 -40.46
C ARG A 650 -0.99 12.50 -39.58
N ALA A 651 -1.47 11.41 -38.99
CA ALA A 651 -2.61 11.40 -38.07
C ALA A 651 -2.39 12.36 -36.89
N ILE A 652 -1.20 12.29 -36.27
CA ILE A 652 -0.79 13.13 -35.13
C ILE A 652 -0.77 14.61 -35.53
N PHE A 653 -0.16 14.97 -36.66
CA PHE A 653 -0.05 16.36 -37.09
C PHE A 653 -1.38 16.95 -37.53
N GLU A 654 -2.19 16.20 -38.28
CA GLU A 654 -3.54 16.65 -38.65
C GLU A 654 -4.42 16.86 -37.40
N ALA A 655 -4.36 15.95 -36.43
CA ALA A 655 -5.05 16.08 -35.16
C ALA A 655 -4.58 17.29 -34.35
N THR A 656 -3.27 17.56 -34.35
CA THR A 656 -2.68 18.73 -33.68
C THR A 656 -3.24 20.04 -34.26
N VAL A 657 -3.30 20.14 -35.59
CA VAL A 657 -3.89 21.30 -36.28
C VAL A 657 -5.39 21.43 -35.97
N GLN A 658 -6.13 20.32 -35.90
CA GLN A 658 -7.56 20.33 -35.56
C GLN A 658 -7.81 20.79 -34.12
N ALA A 659 -7.09 20.22 -33.14
CA ALA A 659 -7.24 20.54 -31.72
C ALA A 659 -6.83 21.99 -31.43
N SER A 660 -5.75 22.47 -32.06
CA SER A 660 -5.26 23.85 -31.88
C SER A 660 -6.22 24.94 -32.36
N ARG A 661 -7.29 24.59 -33.10
CA ARG A 661 -8.34 25.55 -33.49
C ARG A 661 -9.34 25.85 -32.36
N LYS A 662 -9.48 24.94 -31.39
CA LYS A 662 -10.54 24.98 -30.37
C LYS A 662 -10.05 25.32 -28.96
N GLY A 663 -8.74 25.35 -28.72
CA GLY A 663 -8.17 25.58 -27.39
C GLY A 663 -6.69 25.94 -27.45
N ASP A 664 -6.04 25.90 -26.27
CA ASP A 664 -4.61 26.17 -26.14
C ASP A 664 -3.78 25.20 -26.99
N PRO A 665 -2.70 25.69 -27.64
CA PRO A 665 -1.88 24.86 -28.51
C PRO A 665 -1.26 23.69 -27.74
N VAL A 666 -1.41 22.49 -28.29
CA VAL A 666 -0.76 21.27 -27.78
C VAL A 666 0.54 21.05 -28.56
N VAL A 667 1.62 20.75 -27.85
CA VAL A 667 2.88 20.33 -28.46
C VAL A 667 2.93 18.80 -28.44
N PRO A 668 2.68 18.11 -29.57
CA PRO A 668 2.83 16.66 -29.63
C PRO A 668 4.30 16.26 -29.48
N GLU A 669 4.54 15.25 -28.66
CA GLU A 669 5.83 14.61 -28.46
C GLU A 669 5.79 13.23 -29.13
N ILE A 670 6.54 13.01 -30.21
CA ILE A 670 6.57 11.73 -30.93
C ILE A 670 7.75 10.91 -30.42
N MET A 671 7.50 9.68 -29.97
CA MET A 671 8.50 8.79 -29.37
C MET A 671 8.71 7.53 -30.22
N ILE A 672 9.98 7.26 -30.55
CA ILE A 672 10.39 6.07 -31.30
C ILE A 672 10.70 4.91 -30.33
N PRO A 673 10.01 3.76 -30.43
CA PRO A 673 10.26 2.59 -29.59
C PRO A 673 11.44 1.73 -30.08
N LEU A 674 12.00 0.93 -29.18
CA LEU A 674 12.98 -0.14 -29.39
C LEU A 674 14.27 0.28 -30.13
N VAL A 675 14.66 1.54 -29.96
CA VAL A 675 15.88 2.08 -30.56
C VAL A 675 17.10 1.36 -29.97
N SER A 676 18.06 1.07 -30.83
CA SER A 676 19.36 0.51 -30.47
C SER A 676 20.53 1.35 -31.01
N ALA A 677 20.33 2.09 -32.10
CA ALA A 677 21.37 2.85 -32.79
C ALA A 677 20.90 4.24 -33.23
N MET A 678 21.81 5.22 -33.18
CA MET A 678 21.55 6.61 -33.61
C MET A 678 21.03 6.69 -35.05
N ARG A 679 21.55 5.85 -35.96
CA ARG A 679 21.13 5.85 -37.38
C ARG A 679 19.65 5.51 -37.55
N GLU A 680 19.07 4.68 -36.69
CA GLU A 680 17.65 4.36 -36.71
C GLU A 680 16.81 5.63 -36.44
N VAL A 681 17.24 6.44 -35.47
CA VAL A 681 16.62 7.72 -35.12
C VAL A 681 16.69 8.71 -36.26
N GLU A 682 17.85 8.85 -36.92
CA GLU A 682 18.03 9.77 -38.05
C GLU A 682 17.11 9.45 -39.24
N LEU A 683 17.00 8.16 -39.58
CA LEU A 683 16.16 7.69 -40.68
C LEU A 683 14.69 8.01 -40.42
N VAL A 684 14.19 7.65 -39.23
CA VAL A 684 12.80 7.91 -38.85
C VAL A 684 12.53 9.41 -38.72
N LYS A 685 13.44 10.17 -38.11
CA LYS A 685 13.34 11.62 -37.99
C LYS A 685 13.16 12.29 -39.35
N THR A 686 14.01 11.93 -40.32
CA THR A 686 13.96 12.52 -41.67
C THR A 686 12.59 12.33 -42.32
N ARG A 687 11.96 11.17 -42.12
CA ARG A 687 10.61 10.89 -42.64
C ARG A 687 9.53 11.68 -41.93
N ILE A 688 9.56 11.70 -40.60
CA ILE A 688 8.60 12.47 -39.79
C ILE A 688 8.67 13.96 -40.14
N ASP A 689 9.88 14.50 -40.29
CA ASP A 689 10.11 15.89 -40.70
C ASP A 689 9.51 16.18 -42.09
N ALA A 690 9.61 15.24 -43.04
CA ALA A 690 9.00 15.36 -44.36
C ALA A 690 7.46 15.34 -44.30
N VAL A 691 6.87 14.45 -43.50
CA VAL A 691 5.42 14.39 -43.27
C VAL A 691 4.92 15.66 -42.59
N ALA A 692 5.65 16.18 -41.59
CA ALA A 692 5.32 17.44 -40.94
C ALA A 692 5.29 18.61 -41.95
N ALA A 693 6.29 18.70 -42.83
CA ALA A 693 6.33 19.72 -43.87
C ALA A 693 5.16 19.59 -44.87
N ALA A 694 4.79 18.37 -45.25
CA ALA A 694 3.64 18.12 -46.11
C ALA A 694 2.33 18.60 -45.46
N VAL A 695 2.07 18.21 -44.21
CA VAL A 695 0.85 18.61 -43.47
C VAL A 695 0.79 20.12 -43.27
N ARG A 696 1.91 20.79 -42.95
CA ARG A 696 1.97 22.25 -42.85
C ARG A 696 1.54 22.95 -44.15
N ASN A 697 2.03 22.44 -45.28
CA ASN A 697 1.72 23.00 -46.60
C ASN A 697 0.25 22.73 -47.00
N GLU A 698 -0.24 21.51 -46.81
CA GLU A 698 -1.60 21.10 -47.14
C GLU A 698 -2.64 21.85 -46.30
N MET A 699 -2.40 21.96 -44.99
CA MET A 699 -3.33 22.55 -44.02
C MET A 699 -3.11 24.06 -43.82
N ARG A 700 -2.07 24.63 -44.45
CA ARG A 700 -1.69 26.06 -44.37
C ARG A 700 -1.61 26.58 -42.94
N THR A 701 -1.15 25.75 -42.02
CA THR A 701 -1.06 26.03 -40.59
C THR A 701 0.29 25.56 -40.08
N ASP A 702 0.99 26.41 -39.35
CA ASP A 702 2.25 26.02 -38.72
C ASP A 702 1.99 25.39 -37.35
N PHE A 703 2.85 24.46 -36.96
CA PHE A 703 2.80 23.78 -35.65
C PHE A 703 4.19 23.26 -35.27
N THR A 704 4.43 23.15 -33.97
CA THR A 704 5.68 22.60 -33.41
C THR A 704 5.45 21.20 -32.86
N TYR A 705 6.43 20.32 -33.01
CA TYR A 705 6.47 19.02 -32.34
C TYR A 705 7.86 18.74 -31.81
N ARG A 706 7.96 17.77 -30.91
CA ARG A 706 9.22 17.27 -30.37
C ARG A 706 9.37 15.80 -30.74
N LEU A 707 10.55 15.39 -31.18
CA LEU A 707 10.87 13.98 -31.40
C LEU A 707 11.74 13.48 -30.25
N GLY A 708 11.49 12.27 -29.77
CA GLY A 708 12.30 11.63 -28.75
C GLY A 708 12.36 10.12 -28.94
N VAL A 709 13.05 9.46 -28.02
CA VAL A 709 13.37 8.04 -28.10
C VAL A 709 13.04 7.34 -26.80
N MET A 710 12.49 6.12 -26.93
CA MET A 710 12.36 5.20 -25.82
C MET A 710 13.70 4.49 -25.58
N VAL A 711 14.32 4.76 -24.43
CA VAL A 711 15.58 4.12 -24.02
C VAL A 711 15.24 2.85 -23.25
N GLU A 712 15.04 1.78 -24.00
CA GLU A 712 14.58 0.49 -23.46
C GLU A 712 15.41 -0.71 -23.91
N THR A 713 16.46 -0.47 -24.70
CA THR A 713 17.51 -1.45 -24.97
C THR A 713 18.77 -1.09 -24.19
N PRO A 714 19.55 -2.07 -23.67
CA PRO A 714 20.81 -1.79 -23.00
C PRO A 714 21.78 -1.00 -23.88
N ARG A 715 21.79 -1.26 -25.19
CA ARG A 715 22.62 -0.51 -26.15
C ARG A 715 22.21 0.97 -26.23
N ALA A 716 20.92 1.28 -26.22
CA ALA A 716 20.46 2.67 -26.20
C ALA A 716 20.87 3.40 -24.92
N ALA A 717 20.80 2.75 -23.75
CA ALA A 717 21.28 3.33 -22.50
C ALA A 717 22.79 3.61 -22.56
N LEU A 718 23.58 2.65 -23.04
CA LEU A 718 25.02 2.82 -23.23
C LEU A 718 25.35 3.89 -24.28
N ARG A 719 24.57 4.06 -25.34
CA ARG A 719 24.82 5.06 -26.39
C ARG A 719 23.86 6.26 -26.31
N ALA A 720 23.33 6.56 -25.11
CA ALA A 720 22.34 7.61 -24.92
C ALA A 720 22.85 9.00 -25.35
N GLY A 721 24.16 9.26 -25.22
CA GLY A 721 24.78 10.49 -25.71
C GLY A 721 24.60 10.67 -27.23
N ASP A 722 24.90 9.65 -28.03
CA ASP A 722 24.72 9.72 -29.50
C ASP A 722 23.24 9.94 -29.87
N ILE A 723 22.34 9.23 -29.19
CA ILE A 723 20.89 9.30 -29.43
C ILE A 723 20.34 10.69 -29.04
N ALA A 724 20.84 11.26 -27.94
CA ALA A 724 20.46 12.57 -27.44
C ALA A 724 20.75 13.70 -28.44
N ALA A 725 21.77 13.57 -29.29
CA ALA A 725 22.10 14.58 -30.29
C ALA A 725 20.97 14.82 -31.33
N HIS A 726 20.09 13.85 -31.53
CA HIS A 726 18.99 13.90 -32.49
C HIS A 726 17.60 13.87 -31.84
N SER A 727 17.54 13.98 -30.50
CA SER A 727 16.32 13.77 -29.71
C SER A 727 16.08 14.96 -28.78
N ALA A 728 14.84 15.44 -28.70
CA ALA A 728 14.42 16.48 -27.76
C ALA A 728 14.13 15.91 -26.35
N PHE A 729 13.92 14.61 -26.24
CA PHE A 729 13.71 13.90 -24.98
C PHE A 729 14.08 12.42 -25.09
N LEU A 730 14.40 11.79 -23.96
CA LEU A 730 14.58 10.36 -23.81
C LEU A 730 13.66 9.85 -22.70
N SER A 731 12.87 8.81 -23.00
CA SER A 731 12.04 8.15 -22.01
C SER A 731 12.53 6.73 -21.76
N PHE A 732 12.95 6.42 -20.54
CA PHE A 732 13.40 5.09 -20.17
C PHE A 732 12.20 4.14 -20.03
N GLY A 733 12.08 3.21 -20.97
CA GLY A 733 11.12 2.10 -20.95
C GLY A 733 11.65 1.00 -20.04
N THR A 734 11.51 1.20 -18.73
CA THR A 734 12.16 0.33 -17.73
C THR A 734 11.66 -1.11 -17.74
N ASN A 735 10.46 -1.38 -18.24
CA ASN A 735 9.95 -2.75 -18.37
C ASN A 735 10.83 -3.57 -19.32
N ASP A 736 10.95 -3.16 -20.59
CA ASP A 736 11.78 -3.83 -21.58
C ASP A 736 13.28 -3.74 -21.25
N LEU A 737 13.72 -2.63 -20.63
CA LEU A 737 15.10 -2.51 -20.16
C LEU A 737 15.43 -3.56 -19.08
N THR A 738 14.54 -3.78 -18.10
CA THR A 738 14.69 -4.86 -17.11
C THR A 738 14.74 -6.21 -17.79
N GLN A 739 13.83 -6.47 -18.74
CA GLN A 739 13.80 -7.73 -19.48
C GLN A 739 15.13 -8.03 -20.17
N MET A 740 15.67 -7.05 -20.91
CA MET A 740 16.92 -7.25 -21.66
C MET A 740 18.16 -7.25 -20.76
N THR A 741 18.13 -6.55 -19.63
CA THR A 741 19.26 -6.52 -18.68
C THR A 741 19.39 -7.83 -17.94
N TYR A 742 18.28 -8.41 -17.49
CA TYR A 742 18.27 -9.71 -16.82
C TYR A 742 18.23 -10.91 -17.78
N GLY A 743 17.84 -10.70 -19.04
CA GLY A 743 17.57 -11.79 -19.97
C GLY A 743 16.28 -12.55 -19.63
N LEU A 744 15.24 -11.83 -19.20
CA LEU A 744 13.97 -12.39 -18.74
C LEU A 744 12.81 -12.00 -19.65
N SER A 745 12.01 -13.00 -20.01
CA SER A 745 10.65 -12.78 -20.52
C SER A 745 9.75 -12.47 -19.32
N ARG A 746 9.06 -11.32 -19.37
CA ARG A 746 8.13 -10.90 -18.30
C ARG A 746 7.01 -11.91 -18.10
N ASP A 747 6.50 -12.45 -19.21
CA ASP A 747 5.37 -13.40 -19.21
C ASP A 747 5.78 -14.77 -18.64
N ASP A 748 7.06 -15.14 -18.75
CA ASP A 748 7.57 -16.42 -18.24
C ASP A 748 8.18 -16.31 -16.83
N ALA A 749 8.64 -15.12 -16.43
CA ALA A 749 9.33 -14.89 -15.16
C ALA A 749 8.48 -15.32 -13.94
N GLY A 750 7.15 -15.18 -14.03
CA GLY A 750 6.23 -15.56 -12.96
C GLY A 750 6.33 -17.03 -12.53
N ARG A 751 6.87 -17.93 -13.38
CA ARG A 751 7.03 -19.37 -13.07
C ARG A 751 8.07 -19.66 -12.00
N PHE A 752 9.06 -18.78 -11.82
CA PHE A 752 10.16 -19.01 -10.87
C PHE A 752 10.44 -17.82 -9.93
N MET A 753 9.93 -16.61 -10.25
CA MET A 753 10.25 -15.38 -9.52
C MET A 753 9.96 -15.49 -8.01
N GLY A 754 8.81 -16.06 -7.63
CA GLY A 754 8.46 -16.24 -6.22
C GLY A 754 9.47 -17.11 -5.44
N THR A 755 10.05 -18.13 -6.10
CA THR A 755 11.11 -18.96 -5.51
C THR A 755 12.41 -18.17 -5.36
N TYR A 756 12.75 -17.33 -6.32
CA TYR A 756 13.98 -16.51 -6.27
C TYR A 756 13.93 -15.49 -5.13
N VAL A 757 12.80 -14.79 -4.99
CA VAL A 757 12.58 -13.85 -3.88
C VAL A 757 12.55 -14.61 -2.55
N GLY A 758 11.86 -15.77 -2.49
CA GLY A 758 11.82 -16.61 -1.28
C GLY A 758 13.17 -17.16 -0.83
N GLN A 759 14.12 -17.36 -1.76
CA GLN A 759 15.49 -17.76 -1.49
C GLN A 759 16.45 -16.57 -1.28
N GLY A 760 15.96 -15.33 -1.43
CA GLY A 760 16.78 -14.13 -1.30
C GLY A 760 17.78 -13.91 -2.43
N VAL A 761 17.56 -14.52 -3.61
CA VAL A 761 18.35 -14.22 -4.82
C VAL A 761 18.12 -12.77 -5.25
N TYR A 762 16.86 -12.35 -5.22
CA TYR A 762 16.46 -10.95 -5.36
C TYR A 762 15.74 -10.53 -4.08
N ALA A 763 15.89 -9.27 -3.69
CA ALA A 763 15.14 -8.72 -2.56
C ALA A 763 13.64 -8.62 -2.88
N GLU A 764 13.32 -8.26 -4.12
CA GLU A 764 11.96 -8.08 -4.64
C GLU A 764 11.91 -8.41 -6.15
N ASP A 765 10.70 -8.52 -6.71
CA ASP A 765 10.52 -8.68 -8.17
C ASP A 765 11.00 -7.42 -8.92
N PRO A 766 11.99 -7.54 -9.83
CA PRO A 766 12.58 -6.41 -10.55
C PRO A 766 11.65 -5.76 -11.60
N PHE A 767 10.48 -6.35 -11.87
CA PHE A 767 9.42 -5.72 -12.68
C PHE A 767 8.45 -4.87 -11.85
N HIS A 768 8.52 -4.97 -10.51
CA HIS A 768 7.68 -4.22 -9.59
C HIS A 768 8.45 -3.07 -8.93
N VAL A 769 9.67 -3.35 -8.47
CA VAL A 769 10.59 -2.37 -7.90
C VAL A 769 11.81 -2.31 -8.82
N LEU A 770 12.21 -1.08 -9.20
CA LEU A 770 13.38 -0.90 -10.05
C LEU A 770 14.62 -1.48 -9.37
N ASP A 771 15.27 -2.42 -10.04
CA ASP A 771 16.60 -2.89 -9.67
C ASP A 771 17.59 -1.72 -9.77
N GLN A 772 18.13 -1.27 -8.64
CA GLN A 772 19.04 -0.13 -8.58
C GLN A 772 20.47 -0.50 -9.00
N ASP A 773 20.86 -1.76 -8.82
CA ASP A 773 22.25 -2.20 -8.97
C ASP A 773 22.59 -2.54 -10.43
N GLY A 774 21.64 -3.09 -11.19
CA GLY A 774 21.82 -3.40 -12.62
C GLY A 774 21.09 -2.44 -13.55
N VAL A 775 19.75 -2.47 -13.54
CA VAL A 775 18.93 -1.62 -14.43
C VAL A 775 19.09 -0.14 -14.09
N GLY A 776 19.20 0.18 -12.79
CA GLY A 776 19.48 1.52 -12.28
C GLY A 776 20.83 2.04 -12.72
N GLU A 777 21.86 1.20 -12.80
CA GLU A 777 23.17 1.58 -13.32
C GLU A 777 23.08 1.98 -14.81
N LEU A 778 22.36 1.20 -15.63
CA LEU A 778 22.12 1.57 -17.04
C LEU A 778 21.35 2.88 -17.18
N LEU A 779 20.35 3.11 -16.32
CA LEU A 779 19.62 4.37 -16.28
C LEU A 779 20.56 5.54 -15.94
N LEU A 780 21.38 5.41 -14.89
CA LEU A 780 22.34 6.45 -14.48
C LEU A 780 23.35 6.77 -15.59
N ILE A 781 23.90 5.73 -16.24
CA ILE A 781 24.81 5.90 -17.39
C ILE A 781 24.11 6.64 -18.53
N GLY A 782 22.87 6.24 -18.84
CA GLY A 782 22.07 6.86 -19.90
C GLY A 782 21.80 8.33 -19.61
N VAL A 783 21.34 8.65 -18.40
CA VAL A 783 21.08 10.02 -17.95
C VAL A 783 22.35 10.88 -18.01
N GLN A 784 23.46 10.39 -17.46
CA GLN A 784 24.73 11.12 -17.45
C GLN A 784 25.23 11.40 -18.87
N ARG A 785 25.21 10.40 -19.77
CA ARG A 785 25.68 10.56 -21.16
C ARG A 785 24.78 11.48 -21.97
N ALA A 786 23.46 11.37 -21.79
CA ALA A 786 22.50 12.25 -22.47
C ALA A 786 22.69 13.72 -22.03
N ARG A 787 22.81 13.97 -20.72
CA ARG A 787 23.05 15.32 -20.17
C ARG A 787 24.38 15.91 -20.59
N ALA A 788 25.43 15.08 -20.65
CA ALA A 788 26.75 15.52 -21.10
C ALA A 788 26.73 15.99 -22.56
N GLN A 789 25.95 15.31 -23.42
CA GLN A 789 25.80 15.71 -24.82
C GLN A 789 24.82 16.88 -25.01
N ALA A 790 23.68 16.85 -24.31
CA ALA A 790 22.58 17.80 -24.45
C ALA A 790 22.05 18.21 -23.06
N PRO A 791 22.61 19.26 -22.43
CA PRO A 791 22.25 19.63 -21.06
C PRO A 791 20.75 19.89 -20.83
N GLY A 792 20.05 20.44 -21.83
CA GLY A 792 18.62 20.75 -21.77
C GLY A 792 17.67 19.65 -22.28
N ILE A 793 18.15 18.43 -22.54
CA ILE A 793 17.28 17.32 -23.01
C ILE A 793 16.20 17.00 -21.96
N THR A 794 15.01 16.54 -22.32
CA THR A 794 14.07 16.05 -21.29
C THR A 794 14.30 14.56 -21.03
N LEU A 795 14.43 14.14 -19.78
CA LEU A 795 14.64 12.75 -19.37
C LEU A 795 13.46 12.29 -18.54
N SER A 796 12.90 11.13 -18.90
CA SER A 796 11.74 10.59 -18.19
C SER A 796 11.84 9.09 -17.96
N VAL A 797 11.06 8.58 -17.02
CA VAL A 797 10.86 7.13 -16.85
C VAL A 797 9.38 6.81 -17.03
N CYS A 798 9.09 5.84 -17.89
CA CYS A 798 7.74 5.33 -18.09
C CYS A 798 7.69 3.82 -17.80
N GLY A 799 6.52 3.36 -17.34
CA GLY A 799 6.28 1.95 -17.02
C GLY A 799 5.74 1.77 -15.60
N GLU A 800 5.81 0.55 -15.09
CA GLU A 800 5.30 0.22 -13.76
C GLU A 800 6.13 0.88 -12.65
N HIS A 801 7.44 1.02 -12.85
CA HIS A 801 8.34 1.66 -11.91
C HIS A 801 8.03 3.15 -11.70
N GLY A 802 7.44 3.82 -12.70
CA GLY A 802 7.06 5.23 -12.63
C GLY A 802 5.98 5.54 -11.58
N GLY A 803 5.30 4.52 -11.04
CA GLY A 803 4.35 4.67 -9.94
C GLY A 803 4.81 4.03 -8.64
N ASN A 804 6.04 3.53 -8.54
CA ASN A 804 6.58 2.87 -7.35
C ASN A 804 7.37 3.90 -6.51
N PRO A 805 7.05 4.13 -5.22
CA PRO A 805 7.67 5.20 -4.44
C PRO A 805 9.19 5.12 -4.32
N GLU A 806 9.74 3.91 -4.15
CA GLU A 806 11.17 3.68 -4.05
C GLU A 806 11.88 3.99 -5.38
N SER A 807 11.30 3.56 -6.49
CA SER A 807 11.78 3.81 -7.85
C SER A 807 11.74 5.31 -8.18
N ILE A 808 10.68 6.02 -7.77
CA ILE A 808 10.55 7.48 -7.95
C ILE A 808 11.62 8.23 -7.18
N ALA A 809 11.91 7.82 -5.94
CA ALA A 809 12.99 8.40 -5.15
C ALA A 809 14.35 8.25 -5.85
N PHE A 810 14.64 7.06 -6.39
CA PHE A 810 15.85 6.80 -7.19
C PHE A 810 15.89 7.67 -8.45
N CYS A 811 14.79 7.74 -9.22
CA CYS A 811 14.73 8.56 -10.44
C CYS A 811 14.94 10.04 -10.16
N HIS A 812 14.41 10.56 -9.05
CA HIS A 812 14.65 11.92 -8.60
C HIS A 812 16.15 12.17 -8.35
N GLN A 813 16.82 11.26 -7.64
CA GLN A 813 18.25 11.35 -7.36
C GLN A 813 19.11 11.23 -8.63
N ALA A 814 18.66 10.43 -9.60
CA ALA A 814 19.31 10.27 -10.89
C ALA A 814 19.22 11.52 -11.79
N GLY A 815 18.35 12.49 -11.48
CA GLY A 815 18.18 13.71 -12.28
C GLY A 815 17.21 13.53 -13.47
N VAL A 816 16.23 12.63 -13.31
CA VAL A 816 15.09 12.47 -14.24
C VAL A 816 14.12 13.65 -14.05
N ASP A 817 13.58 14.20 -15.15
CA ASP A 817 12.71 15.38 -15.12
C ASP A 817 11.25 15.04 -14.77
N TYR A 818 10.75 13.88 -15.23
CA TYR A 818 9.42 13.38 -14.86
C TYR A 818 9.31 11.85 -14.88
N VAL A 819 8.35 11.33 -14.11
CA VAL A 819 7.89 9.94 -14.20
C VAL A 819 6.51 9.87 -14.84
N SER A 820 6.21 8.74 -15.48
CA SER A 820 4.91 8.47 -16.10
C SER A 820 4.37 7.11 -15.69
N CYS A 821 3.17 7.10 -15.10
CA CYS A 821 2.50 5.91 -14.55
C CYS A 821 1.04 5.84 -14.97
N SER A 822 0.33 4.73 -14.72
CA SER A 822 -1.11 4.66 -14.99
C SER A 822 -1.90 5.77 -14.27
N PRO A 823 -3.09 6.18 -14.76
CA PRO A 823 -3.82 7.32 -14.22
C PRO A 823 -4.10 7.21 -12.72
N PHE A 824 -4.50 6.02 -12.26
CA PHE A 824 -4.77 5.76 -10.84
C PHE A 824 -3.51 5.74 -9.96
N ARG A 825 -2.30 5.67 -10.54
CA ARG A 825 -1.04 5.79 -9.79
C ARG A 825 -0.52 7.22 -9.72
N VAL A 826 -1.12 8.17 -10.44
CA VAL A 826 -0.69 9.58 -10.43
C VAL A 826 -0.70 10.19 -9.01
N PRO A 827 -1.72 10.00 -8.16
CA PRO A 827 -1.70 10.53 -6.80
C PRO A 827 -0.56 9.96 -5.95
N VAL A 828 -0.32 8.65 -6.06
CA VAL A 828 0.78 7.95 -5.38
C VAL A 828 2.13 8.53 -5.84
N ALA A 829 2.32 8.66 -7.15
CA ALA A 829 3.56 9.17 -7.73
C ALA A 829 3.82 10.63 -7.34
N ARG A 830 2.79 11.48 -7.31
CA ARG A 830 2.88 12.87 -6.86
C ARG A 830 3.27 12.99 -5.39
N LEU A 831 2.64 12.20 -4.51
CA LEU A 831 3.01 12.19 -3.10
C LEU A 831 4.45 11.68 -2.90
N ALA A 832 4.84 10.61 -3.60
CA ALA A 832 6.21 10.09 -3.54
C ALA A 832 7.26 11.11 -4.05
N ALA A 833 6.95 11.82 -5.15
CA ALA A 833 7.80 12.89 -5.68
C ALA A 833 7.96 14.05 -4.68
N ALA A 834 6.86 14.47 -4.05
CA ALA A 834 6.87 15.51 -3.02
C ALA A 834 7.67 15.09 -1.78
N GLN A 835 7.48 13.86 -1.30
CA GLN A 835 8.25 13.33 -0.17
C GLN A 835 9.75 13.24 -0.49
N SER A 836 10.11 12.82 -1.71
CA SER A 836 11.49 12.82 -2.18
C SER A 836 12.07 14.24 -2.17
N ALA A 837 11.33 15.21 -2.69
CA ALA A 837 11.74 16.62 -2.69
C ALA A 837 11.95 17.16 -1.26
N ILE A 838 11.06 16.87 -0.32
CA ILE A 838 11.19 17.26 1.09
C ILE A 838 12.45 16.65 1.73
N ARG A 839 12.72 15.36 1.50
CA ARG A 839 13.91 14.68 2.03
C ARG A 839 15.23 15.26 1.50
N ASN A 840 15.23 15.73 0.26
CA ASN A 840 16.41 16.24 -0.43
C ASN A 840 16.62 17.76 -0.26
N ARG A 841 15.70 18.47 0.42
CA ARG A 841 15.92 19.90 0.73
C ARG A 841 17.08 20.05 1.73
N PRO A 842 17.98 21.03 1.52
CA PRO A 842 18.97 21.37 2.55
C PRO A 842 18.24 21.78 3.83
N PRO A 843 18.72 21.36 5.02
CA PRO A 843 18.06 21.69 6.28
C PRO A 843 17.98 23.22 6.42
N VAL A 844 16.76 23.74 6.52
CA VAL A 844 16.54 25.15 6.85
C VAL A 844 17.14 25.37 8.23
N PRO A 845 18.04 26.36 8.43
CA PRO A 845 18.55 26.68 9.75
C PRO A 845 17.34 27.01 10.65
N ARG A 846 17.12 26.22 11.70
CA ARG A 846 16.08 26.49 12.68
C ARG A 846 16.41 27.84 13.34
N SER A 847 15.57 28.84 13.11
CA SER A 847 15.60 30.14 13.78
C SER A 847 15.28 30.03 15.25
#